data_AF-A0A5P1ECV3-F1
#
_entry.id   AF-A0A5P1ECV3-F1
#
_cell.length_a   1.000
_cell.length_b   1.000
_cell.length_c   1.000
_cell.angle_alpha   90.00
_cell.angle_beta   90.00
_cell.angle_gamma   90.00
#
_symmetry.space_group_name_H-M   'P 1'
#
loop_
_entity.id
_entity.type
_entity.pdbx_description
1 polymer ?
#
loop_
_entity_poly.entity_id
_entity_poly.type
_entity_poly.pdbx_seq_one_letter_code
_entity_poly.pdbx_strand_id
1 'polypeptide(L)'
;MTSRRRAAGDSTTLSQISDEILSEDPKPDSKPDLPLAPPRLGFIVELSALLLLPFFYLLFFHYEIDHDLRRSIAINVGVSFGGFVLTVRLIPVAARYLLRRSMFGLDINKKGTPQGGIKVPESLGIVVGIVYLVVAILFQHFNFTADSNWLVEYNAALASICFMILLGFVDDVLHIPWRVKLVLPSFAALPLLMAYAGHTTIIIPKPLIQYIGVAVLDLGWIYKLYMGMLAVFCTNAINIHAGLNGLEVGQTVVISTAILIHNVMQIGASSDPEYKQAHAFSIYLILPLLATSLALLSYNWYPSSVFVGDTYTYFAGMTMAVVGILGHFSETLLLFFLPQVLNFLYSCPQLFKIIPCPRHRLPRFDPHTGLLTGTKDGTLVNLFLRLFGQCSEKALCIRLLIFQSEDDLIAGFGMPALFRSEIRSCWLVGAGILAIPAVTDEAGFLASAIVCILCWIYMVVTGLLIAEVNVNTMCELGSGGVSLVSMAMRTIGKTGVQVACWSYLFIHYALLVAYVARSSDILTNSFGIPLWESATLFTMFFGGICYFGSQRIIGVINGLLVFGILVSFAALVGVASGNLQWNSLLQAHFEAVPKSIPIIALSFVYQNVVPVLCTNLEGNLSKVRTSIVLGTAIPLILFLVWDAVILGTISSLHTNSGRVIDPLELLRSNNGIVGPIVELFSFLAIGTSYIGFVLGLSDFVSDLLKLPSGQSKPLPFLLTLVPPLVLSLLDPEIFFKALDFAGTYGVLVLFGVLPAAMSWSERYSDASQSPELPPLVPGGKLTLSIVMGGALLVIFSELFENIPQL
;
A
#
# COMPACT_ATOMS: atom_id res chain seq x y z
N MET A 1 25.77 63.04 -4.39
CA MET A 1 25.82 63.92 -3.21
C MET A 1 25.36 63.08 -2.02
N THR A 2 25.97 62.97 -0.84
CA THR A 2 27.20 63.50 -0.21
C THR A 2 27.35 62.77 1.15
N SER A 3 28.51 62.47 1.76
CA SER A 3 29.93 62.62 1.35
C SER A 3 30.89 61.88 2.33
N ARG A 4 32.12 61.57 1.86
CA ARG A 4 33.45 61.55 2.55
C ARG A 4 33.49 61.56 4.11
N ARG A 5 34.40 60.83 4.79
CA ARG A 5 35.88 60.83 4.57
C ARG A 5 36.63 59.71 5.34
N ARG A 6 37.75 59.27 4.75
CA ARG A 6 38.88 58.44 5.23
C ARG A 6 39.09 58.21 6.75
N ALA A 7 39.56 57.00 7.07
CA ALA A 7 40.81 56.79 7.79
C ALA A 7 41.64 55.72 7.06
N ALA A 8 42.96 55.88 6.97
CA ALA A 8 43.89 54.89 6.42
C ALA A 8 44.98 54.66 7.47
N GLY A 9 45.26 53.40 7.75
CA GLY A 9 46.23 52.91 8.72
C GLY A 9 46.35 51.39 8.58
N ASP A 10 47.53 50.85 8.85
CA ASP A 10 47.84 49.41 8.93
C ASP A 10 47.68 48.61 7.63
N SER A 11 48.35 49.05 6.56
CA SER A 11 48.60 48.23 5.36
C SER A 11 50.05 47.72 5.26
N THR A 12 50.85 47.83 6.31
CA THR A 12 52.30 47.49 6.33
C THR A 12 52.65 46.20 7.08
N THR A 13 51.71 45.58 7.80
CA THR A 13 51.89 44.27 8.47
C THR A 13 51.31 43.09 7.67
N LEU A 14 50.43 43.34 6.70
CA LEU A 14 49.82 42.29 5.87
C LEU A 14 50.63 41.97 4.61
N SER A 15 51.46 42.90 4.11
CA SER A 15 52.32 42.67 2.93
C SER A 15 53.60 41.90 3.23
N GLN A 16 53.99 41.75 4.50
CA GLN A 16 55.12 40.87 4.88
C GLN A 16 54.68 39.42 5.13
N ILE A 17 53.39 39.20 5.42
CA ILE A 17 52.82 37.85 5.58
C ILE A 17 52.49 37.22 4.21
N SER A 18 52.22 38.02 3.17
CA SER A 18 51.94 37.52 1.82
C SER A 18 53.16 36.95 1.10
N ASP A 19 54.36 37.48 1.38
CA ASP A 19 55.57 37.15 0.62
C ASP A 19 56.39 36.01 1.26
N GLU A 20 56.22 35.72 2.56
CA GLU A 20 56.82 34.54 3.22
C GLU A 20 56.03 33.23 2.99
N ILE A 21 54.82 33.29 2.42
CA ILE A 21 53.97 32.10 2.17
C ILE A 21 54.11 31.58 0.72
N LEU A 22 54.85 32.28 -0.14
CA LEU A 22 54.97 31.98 -1.58
C LEU A 22 56.29 31.29 -2.00
N SER A 23 57.11 30.81 -1.06
CA SER A 23 58.42 30.21 -1.36
C SER A 23 58.72 28.88 -0.65
N GLU A 24 57.72 28.03 -0.41
CA GLU A 24 57.94 26.60 -0.15
C GLU A 24 57.24 25.73 -1.19
N ASP A 25 58.00 25.19 -2.14
CA ASP A 25 57.61 23.99 -2.88
C ASP A 25 57.37 22.86 -1.85
N PRO A 26 56.18 22.24 -1.80
CA PRO A 26 55.91 21.19 -0.84
C PRO A 26 56.71 19.93 -1.21
N LYS A 27 57.77 19.67 -0.45
CA LYS A 27 58.55 18.42 -0.52
C LYS A 27 57.59 17.21 -0.50
N PRO A 28 57.82 16.19 -1.34
CA PRO A 28 56.86 15.10 -1.55
C PRO A 28 56.83 14.03 -0.43
N ASP A 29 57.06 14.41 0.83
CA ASP A 29 57.10 13.48 1.97
C ASP A 29 56.53 14.09 3.27
N SER A 30 55.20 14.19 3.33
CA SER A 30 54.43 13.90 4.54
C SER A 30 52.98 13.64 4.17
N LYS A 31 52.48 12.43 4.47
CA LYS A 31 51.05 12.12 4.35
C LYS A 31 50.39 12.57 5.65
N PRO A 32 49.46 13.55 5.65
CA PRO A 32 48.51 13.66 6.73
C PRO A 32 47.56 12.47 6.57
N ASP A 33 47.76 11.42 7.39
CA ASP A 33 46.86 10.28 7.43
C ASP A 33 45.52 10.73 8.00
N LEU A 34 44.63 11.09 7.08
CA LEU A 34 43.25 11.47 7.34
C LEU A 34 42.48 10.22 7.79
N PRO A 35 42.03 10.12 9.07
CA PRO A 35 41.50 8.89 9.63
C PRO A 35 40.02 8.70 9.23
N LEU A 36 39.81 8.39 7.95
CA LEU A 36 38.56 7.81 7.48
C LEU A 36 38.34 6.47 8.18
N ALA A 37 37.27 6.34 8.95
CA ALA A 37 36.94 5.09 9.62
C ALA A 37 36.71 3.97 8.57
N PRO A 38 37.13 2.73 8.86
CA PRO A 38 37.09 1.63 7.89
C PRO A 38 35.66 1.27 7.45
N PRO A 39 35.49 0.70 6.25
CA PRO A 39 34.19 0.31 5.72
C PRO A 39 33.57 -0.80 6.56
N ARG A 40 32.25 -0.74 6.76
CA ARG A 40 31.51 -1.68 7.62
C ARG A 40 31.08 -2.92 6.86
N LEU A 41 32.06 -3.63 6.32
CA LEU A 41 31.83 -4.76 5.42
C LEU A 41 30.99 -5.87 6.07
N GLY A 42 31.15 -6.17 7.37
CA GLY A 42 30.33 -7.16 8.08
C GLY A 42 28.82 -6.86 8.03
N PHE A 43 28.43 -5.65 8.43
CA PHE A 43 27.04 -5.17 8.35
C PHE A 43 26.50 -5.21 6.91
N ILE A 44 27.32 -4.82 5.92
CA ILE A 44 26.91 -4.85 4.52
C ILE A 44 26.76 -6.28 3.98
N VAL A 45 27.58 -7.24 4.43
CA VAL A 45 27.41 -8.66 4.08
C VAL A 45 26.12 -9.23 4.68
N GLU A 46 25.82 -8.96 5.94
CA GLU A 46 24.57 -9.36 6.60
C GLU A 46 23.34 -8.76 5.88
N LEU A 47 23.38 -7.45 5.60
CA LEU A 47 22.31 -6.75 4.88
C LEU A 47 22.14 -7.28 3.44
N SER A 48 23.24 -7.53 2.72
CA SER A 48 23.20 -8.07 1.36
C SER A 48 22.63 -9.49 1.33
N ALA A 49 22.97 -10.32 2.33
CA ALA A 49 22.42 -11.67 2.46
C ALA A 49 20.90 -11.62 2.71
N LEU A 50 20.44 -10.75 3.61
CA LEU A 50 19.00 -10.55 3.87
C LEU A 50 18.24 -10.10 2.61
N LEU A 51 18.75 -9.08 1.91
CA LEU A 51 18.08 -8.45 0.78
C LEU A 51 18.12 -9.29 -0.50
N LEU A 52 19.22 -10.00 -0.79
CA LEU A 52 19.39 -10.74 -2.04
C LEU A 52 18.96 -12.21 -1.98
N LEU A 53 18.77 -12.80 -0.79
CA LEU A 53 18.31 -14.19 -0.67
C LEU A 53 16.97 -14.44 -1.38
N PRO A 54 15.93 -13.59 -1.27
CA PRO A 54 14.70 -13.74 -2.04
C PRO A 54 14.93 -13.66 -3.55
N PHE A 55 15.75 -12.72 -4.03
CA PHE A 55 16.09 -12.57 -5.44
C PHE A 55 16.75 -13.84 -6.02
N PHE A 56 17.77 -14.37 -5.33
CA PHE A 56 18.45 -15.59 -5.78
C PHE A 56 17.57 -16.84 -5.66
N TYR A 57 16.72 -16.94 -4.63
CA TYR A 57 15.74 -18.01 -4.51
C TYR A 57 14.78 -18.03 -5.71
N LEU A 58 14.23 -16.87 -6.07
CA LEU A 58 13.29 -16.75 -7.19
C LEU A 58 13.96 -17.04 -8.55
N LEU A 59 15.19 -16.55 -8.75
CA LEU A 59 15.96 -16.68 -9.99
C LEU A 59 16.39 -18.13 -10.31
N PHE A 60 16.74 -18.91 -9.28
CA PHE A 60 17.33 -20.24 -9.43
C PHE A 60 16.40 -21.40 -9.05
N PHE A 61 15.46 -21.22 -8.10
CA PHE A 61 14.69 -22.32 -7.51
C PHE A 61 13.17 -22.23 -7.73
N HIS A 62 12.59 -21.03 -7.85
CA HIS A 62 11.14 -20.88 -7.99
C HIS A 62 10.65 -20.78 -9.43
N TYR A 63 11.30 -19.96 -10.26
CA TYR A 63 10.88 -19.74 -11.65
C TYR A 63 11.80 -20.44 -12.64
N GLU A 64 11.20 -21.06 -13.66
CA GLU A 64 11.90 -21.55 -14.85
C GLU A 64 12.23 -20.38 -15.76
N ILE A 65 13.48 -19.90 -15.67
CA ILE A 65 13.99 -18.77 -16.45
C ILE A 65 15.02 -19.30 -17.46
N ASP A 66 14.95 -18.76 -18.67
CA ASP A 66 15.79 -19.17 -19.80
C ASP A 66 17.29 -19.17 -19.45
N HIS A 67 17.99 -20.21 -19.89
CA HIS A 67 19.39 -20.45 -19.51
C HIS A 67 20.32 -19.28 -19.88
N ASP A 68 20.12 -18.68 -21.07
CA ASP A 68 20.92 -17.55 -21.51
C ASP A 68 20.64 -16.28 -20.70
N LEU A 69 19.39 -16.04 -20.31
CA LEU A 69 19.04 -14.92 -19.43
C LEU A 69 19.63 -15.10 -18.03
N ARG A 70 19.55 -16.31 -17.45
CA ARG A 70 20.23 -16.64 -16.19
C ARG A 70 21.75 -16.44 -16.29
N ARG A 71 22.37 -16.84 -17.41
CA ARG A 71 23.81 -16.63 -17.67
C ARG A 71 24.17 -15.14 -17.72
N SER A 72 23.41 -14.33 -18.44
CA SER A 72 23.63 -12.88 -18.49
C SER A 72 23.49 -12.20 -17.13
N ILE A 73 22.46 -12.58 -16.35
CA ILE A 73 22.29 -12.07 -14.98
C ILE A 73 23.48 -12.49 -14.09
N ALA A 74 23.95 -13.75 -14.19
CA ALA A 74 25.11 -14.23 -13.43
C ALA A 74 26.42 -13.51 -13.81
N ILE A 75 26.64 -13.21 -15.10
CA ILE A 75 27.75 -12.38 -15.55
C ILE A 75 27.65 -10.98 -14.92
N ASN A 76 26.46 -10.36 -14.95
CA ASN A 76 26.29 -9.03 -14.36
C ASN A 76 26.52 -9.01 -12.85
N VAL A 77 26.09 -10.04 -12.10
CA VAL A 77 26.41 -10.19 -10.67
C VAL A 77 27.93 -10.22 -10.46
N GLY A 78 28.67 -10.95 -11.31
CA GLY A 78 30.13 -11.00 -11.26
C GLY A 78 30.81 -9.64 -11.50
N VAL A 79 30.43 -8.93 -12.57
CA VAL A 79 31.00 -7.60 -12.88
C VAL A 79 30.58 -6.56 -11.82
N SER A 80 29.33 -6.61 -11.35
CA SER A 80 28.81 -5.75 -10.27
C SER A 80 29.54 -5.97 -8.95
N PHE A 81 29.89 -7.20 -8.59
CA PHE A 81 30.74 -7.49 -7.43
C PHE A 81 32.15 -6.91 -7.58
N GLY A 82 32.73 -6.98 -8.78
CA GLY A 82 33.96 -6.25 -9.11
C GLY A 82 33.82 -4.73 -8.89
N GLY A 83 32.67 -4.17 -9.29
CA GLY A 83 32.28 -2.78 -9.05
C GLY A 83 32.19 -2.41 -7.55
N PHE A 84 31.57 -3.27 -6.73
CA PHE A 84 31.54 -3.11 -5.27
C PHE A 84 32.97 -3.02 -4.69
N VAL A 85 33.84 -4.00 -5.01
CA VAL A 85 35.22 -4.03 -4.51
C VAL A 85 36.03 -2.82 -4.97
N LEU A 86 35.86 -2.39 -6.23
CA LEU A 86 36.52 -1.20 -6.76
C LEU A 86 36.03 0.08 -6.07
N THR A 87 34.72 0.22 -5.86
CA THR A 87 34.12 1.38 -5.18
C THR A 87 34.61 1.49 -3.74
N VAL A 88 34.65 0.38 -2.98
CA VAL A 88 35.20 0.37 -1.61
C VAL A 88 36.66 0.85 -1.58
N ARG A 89 37.48 0.46 -2.58
CA ARG A 89 38.89 0.89 -2.65
C ARG A 89 39.07 2.35 -3.11
N LEU A 90 38.20 2.86 -3.97
CA LEU A 90 38.32 4.22 -4.52
C LEU A 90 37.76 5.31 -3.60
N ILE A 91 36.74 5.04 -2.79
CA ILE A 91 36.15 6.04 -1.87
C ILE A 91 37.22 6.71 -0.98
N PRO A 92 38.12 5.97 -0.28
CA PRO A 92 39.16 6.58 0.55
C PRO A 92 40.23 7.35 -0.24
N VAL A 93 40.40 7.08 -1.53
CA VAL A 93 41.32 7.81 -2.41
C VAL A 93 40.69 9.13 -2.81
N ALA A 94 39.46 9.09 -3.34
CA ALA A 94 38.72 10.27 -3.76
C ALA A 94 38.48 11.24 -2.59
N ALA A 95 38.05 10.74 -1.43
CA ALA A 95 37.83 11.53 -0.22
C ALA A 95 39.01 12.46 0.13
N ARG A 96 40.26 11.99 -0.01
CA ARG A 96 41.46 12.81 0.23
C ARG A 96 41.57 13.99 -0.74
N TYR A 97 41.22 13.80 -2.01
CA TYR A 97 41.24 14.87 -3.02
C TYR A 97 40.09 15.86 -2.84
N LEU A 98 38.89 15.36 -2.49
CA LEU A 98 37.71 16.20 -2.24
C LEU A 98 37.95 17.11 -1.01
N LEU A 99 38.55 16.58 0.07
CA LEU A 99 38.99 17.36 1.23
C LEU A 99 40.05 18.40 0.90
N ARG A 100 41.05 18.07 0.07
CA ARG A 100 42.06 19.04 -0.43
C ARG A 100 41.44 20.16 -1.26
N ARG A 101 40.29 19.93 -1.89
CA ARG A 101 39.50 20.93 -2.63
C ARG A 101 38.45 21.64 -1.76
N SER A 102 38.47 21.44 -0.44
CA SER A 102 37.50 21.99 0.52
C SER A 102 36.05 21.56 0.29
N MET A 103 35.81 20.41 -0.36
CA MET A 103 34.48 19.84 -0.53
C MET A 103 34.19 18.88 0.63
N PHE A 104 33.61 19.44 1.70
CA PHE A 104 33.27 18.74 2.92
C PHE A 104 32.05 19.36 3.60
N GLY A 105 31.24 18.50 4.22
CA GLY A 105 30.17 18.89 5.13
C GLY A 105 30.61 18.79 6.59
N LEU A 106 29.80 19.38 7.47
CA LEU A 106 29.80 19.10 8.91
C LEU A 106 28.52 18.35 9.25
N ASP A 107 28.60 17.38 10.15
CA ASP A 107 27.43 16.61 10.58
C ASP A 107 26.51 17.44 11.49
N ILE A 108 25.46 18.00 10.88
CA ILE A 108 24.49 18.88 11.54
C ILE A 108 23.77 18.14 12.68
N ASN A 109 23.51 16.84 12.52
CA ASN A 109 22.84 15.99 13.51
C ASN A 109 23.77 15.58 14.66
N LYS A 110 25.03 16.05 14.68
CA LYS A 110 25.97 15.87 15.79
C LYS A 110 26.56 17.19 16.31
N LYS A 111 25.98 18.33 15.90
CA LYS A 111 26.45 19.68 16.27
C LYS A 111 26.57 19.83 17.80
N GLY A 112 27.70 20.33 18.27
CA GLY A 112 27.99 20.48 19.71
C GLY A 112 28.72 19.29 20.34
N THR A 113 28.87 18.17 19.62
CA THR A 113 29.77 17.07 20.01
C THR A 113 31.13 17.19 19.31
N PRO A 114 32.19 16.52 19.80
CA PRO A 114 33.46 16.44 19.08
C PRO A 114 33.34 15.85 17.67
N GLN A 115 32.37 14.96 17.43
CA GLN A 115 32.13 14.34 16.12
C GLN A 115 31.54 15.34 15.11
N GLY A 116 30.64 16.25 15.55
CA GLY A 116 30.04 17.27 14.69
C GLY A 116 31.01 18.37 14.23
N GLY A 117 32.22 18.44 14.80
CA GLY A 117 33.29 19.33 14.36
C GLY A 117 34.22 18.71 13.29
N ILE A 118 34.08 17.42 13.00
CA ILE A 118 34.92 16.71 12.01
C ILE A 118 34.44 17.04 10.61
N LYS A 119 35.37 17.41 9.72
CA LYS A 119 35.10 17.62 8.29
C LYS A 119 34.88 16.28 7.60
N VAL A 120 33.65 16.02 7.15
CA VAL A 120 33.28 14.80 6.42
C VAL A 120 33.33 15.10 4.93
N PRO A 121 34.08 14.35 4.10
CA PRO A 121 34.16 14.59 2.66
C PRO A 121 32.79 14.43 2.00
N GLU A 122 32.49 15.29 1.05
CA GLU A 122 31.18 15.35 0.37
C GLU A 122 31.30 14.99 -1.12
N SER A 123 30.15 14.76 -1.78
CA SER A 123 30.06 14.39 -3.20
C SER A 123 30.70 13.05 -3.58
N LEU A 124 30.80 12.09 -2.64
CA LEU A 124 31.33 10.74 -2.96
C LEU A 124 30.46 9.96 -3.96
N GLY A 125 29.24 10.43 -4.25
CA GLY A 125 28.42 9.95 -5.37
C GLY A 125 29.15 9.93 -6.71
N ILE A 126 30.14 10.81 -6.93
CA ILE A 126 30.93 10.79 -8.17
C ILE A 126 31.72 9.48 -8.35
N VAL A 127 32.24 8.90 -7.28
CA VAL A 127 32.99 7.63 -7.34
C VAL A 127 32.05 6.48 -7.70
N VAL A 128 30.87 6.46 -7.07
CA VAL A 128 29.83 5.47 -7.32
C VAL A 128 29.35 5.55 -8.77
N GLY A 129 29.01 6.74 -9.25
CA GLY A 129 28.56 6.97 -10.62
C GLY A 129 29.61 6.60 -11.69
N ILE A 130 30.89 6.93 -11.45
CA ILE A 130 31.97 6.53 -12.37
C ILE A 130 32.14 5.00 -12.40
N VAL A 131 32.20 4.34 -11.24
CA VAL A 131 32.35 2.87 -11.21
C VAL A 131 31.11 2.18 -11.78
N TYR A 132 29.92 2.70 -11.52
CA TYR A 132 28.66 2.25 -12.11
C TYR A 132 28.72 2.28 -13.64
N LEU A 133 29.11 3.42 -14.24
CA LEU A 133 29.21 3.56 -15.69
C LEU A 133 30.25 2.59 -16.27
N VAL A 134 31.41 2.43 -15.63
CA VAL A 134 32.43 1.47 -16.06
C VAL A 134 31.90 0.03 -16.01
N VAL A 135 31.21 -0.37 -14.94
CA VAL A 135 30.60 -1.70 -14.82
C VAL A 135 29.55 -1.94 -15.91
N ALA A 136 28.66 -0.97 -16.14
CA ALA A 136 27.60 -1.08 -17.14
C ALA A 136 28.16 -1.16 -18.59
N ILE A 137 29.14 -0.32 -18.91
CA ILE A 137 29.82 -0.33 -20.22
C ILE A 137 30.61 -1.64 -20.42
N LEU A 138 31.24 -2.18 -19.38
CA LEU A 138 31.90 -3.49 -19.47
C LEU A 138 30.87 -4.63 -19.62
N PHE A 139 29.74 -4.58 -18.92
CA PHE A 139 28.66 -5.56 -19.06
C PHE A 139 28.07 -5.57 -20.48
N GLN A 140 27.93 -4.40 -21.11
CA GLN A 140 27.43 -4.24 -22.48
C GLN A 140 28.15 -5.14 -23.48
N HIS A 141 29.49 -5.26 -23.37
CA HIS A 141 30.30 -6.11 -24.24
C HIS A 141 29.97 -7.61 -24.14
N PHE A 142 29.52 -8.08 -22.98
CA PHE A 142 29.18 -9.49 -22.76
C PHE A 142 27.76 -9.86 -23.16
N ASN A 143 26.85 -8.87 -23.27
CA ASN A 143 25.41 -9.12 -23.40
C ASN A 143 24.77 -8.60 -24.70
N PHE A 144 25.32 -7.56 -25.33
CA PHE A 144 24.74 -6.97 -26.54
C PHE A 144 25.65 -7.16 -27.76
N THR A 145 25.06 -7.66 -28.84
CA THR A 145 25.66 -7.65 -30.18
C THR A 145 25.43 -6.29 -30.86
N ALA A 146 26.24 -5.99 -31.89
CA ALA A 146 26.15 -4.72 -32.62
C ALA A 146 24.78 -4.48 -33.29
N ASP A 147 24.08 -5.56 -33.67
CA ASP A 147 22.79 -5.54 -34.36
C ASP A 147 21.58 -5.55 -33.39
N SER A 148 21.80 -5.40 -32.08
CA SER A 148 20.72 -5.45 -31.08
C SER A 148 19.95 -4.12 -30.99
N ASN A 149 18.64 -4.14 -31.19
CA ASN A 149 17.78 -2.95 -31.05
C ASN A 149 17.90 -2.29 -29.66
N TRP A 150 17.98 -3.11 -28.60
CA TRP A 150 18.14 -2.67 -27.21
C TRP A 150 19.47 -1.93 -26.94
N LEU A 151 20.47 -2.07 -27.81
CA LEU A 151 21.76 -1.38 -27.67
C LEU A 151 21.60 0.15 -27.75
N VAL A 152 20.66 0.64 -28.56
CA VAL A 152 20.39 2.08 -28.69
C VAL A 152 19.80 2.64 -27.39
N GLU A 153 18.81 1.94 -26.83
CA GLU A 153 18.19 2.33 -25.56
C GLU A 153 19.15 2.17 -24.37
N TYR A 154 20.02 1.15 -24.37
CA TYR A 154 21.08 0.98 -23.36
C TYR A 154 22.07 2.15 -23.38
N ASN A 155 22.56 2.54 -24.55
CA ASN A 155 23.47 3.68 -24.69
C ASN A 155 22.78 5.00 -24.31
N ALA A 156 21.50 5.18 -24.64
CA ALA A 156 20.72 6.36 -24.27
C ALA A 156 20.43 6.44 -22.76
N ALA A 157 20.15 5.31 -22.12
CA ALA A 157 20.08 5.17 -20.67
C ALA A 157 21.40 5.60 -20.01
N LEU A 158 22.53 5.04 -20.44
CA LEU A 158 23.85 5.39 -19.91
C LEU A 158 24.23 6.86 -20.16
N ALA A 159 23.90 7.42 -21.32
CA ALA A 159 24.10 8.85 -21.61
C ALA A 159 23.29 9.74 -20.66
N SER A 160 22.03 9.39 -20.40
CA SER A 160 21.13 10.13 -19.49
C SER A 160 21.64 10.07 -18.03
N ILE A 161 22.07 8.89 -17.59
CA ILE A 161 22.67 8.68 -16.26
C ILE A 161 24.01 9.42 -16.14
N CYS A 162 24.86 9.38 -17.17
CA CYS A 162 26.15 10.08 -17.21
C CYS A 162 25.98 11.60 -17.14
N PHE A 163 25.06 12.18 -17.92
CA PHE A 163 24.73 13.60 -17.81
C PHE A 163 24.19 13.94 -16.42
N MET A 164 23.40 13.06 -15.79
CA MET A 164 22.91 13.33 -14.45
C MET A 164 24.01 13.29 -13.38
N ILE A 165 24.95 12.33 -13.45
CA ILE A 165 26.14 12.30 -12.57
C ILE A 165 26.94 13.60 -12.72
N LEU A 166 27.17 14.05 -13.96
CA LEU A 166 27.86 15.31 -14.23
C LEU A 166 27.11 16.50 -13.64
N LEU A 167 25.80 16.61 -13.87
CA LEU A 167 25.00 17.74 -13.42
C LEU A 167 24.85 17.80 -11.89
N GLY A 168 24.71 16.66 -11.22
CA GLY A 168 24.72 16.60 -9.75
C GLY A 168 26.07 16.99 -9.15
N PHE A 169 27.19 16.62 -9.79
CA PHE A 169 28.51 17.07 -9.37
C PHE A 169 28.74 18.56 -9.61
N VAL A 170 28.25 19.10 -10.74
CA VAL A 170 28.29 20.55 -11.00
C VAL A 170 27.40 21.30 -10.00
N ASP A 171 26.29 20.70 -9.55
CA ASP A 171 25.41 21.27 -8.52
C ASP A 171 26.08 21.31 -7.14
N ASP A 172 26.71 20.21 -6.71
CA ASP A 172 27.52 20.16 -5.49
C ASP A 172 28.65 21.20 -5.49
N VAL A 173 29.35 21.36 -6.62
CA VAL A 173 30.48 22.31 -6.74
C VAL A 173 29.99 23.76 -6.80
N LEU A 174 28.98 24.07 -7.62
CA LEU A 174 28.56 25.45 -7.93
C LEU A 174 27.37 25.94 -7.09
N HIS A 175 26.72 25.09 -6.32
CA HIS A 175 25.57 25.40 -5.46
C HIS A 175 24.42 26.05 -6.25
N ILE A 176 23.87 25.34 -7.23
CA ILE A 176 22.98 25.89 -8.27
C ILE A 176 21.62 26.33 -7.67
N PRO A 177 21.02 27.44 -8.14
CA PRO A 177 19.68 27.84 -7.71
C PRO A 177 18.59 26.78 -8.01
N TRP A 178 17.69 26.56 -7.04
CA TRP A 178 16.60 25.56 -7.10
C TRP A 178 15.77 25.54 -8.40
N ARG A 179 15.58 26.70 -9.07
CA ARG A 179 14.85 26.78 -10.34
C ARG A 179 15.52 25.96 -11.44
N VAL A 180 16.85 25.92 -11.44
CA VAL A 180 17.66 25.20 -12.41
C VAL A 180 17.75 23.72 -12.04
N LYS A 181 17.77 23.38 -10.73
CA LYS A 181 17.67 21.99 -10.23
C LYS A 181 16.42 21.23 -10.74
N LEU A 182 15.31 21.94 -11.01
CA LEU A 182 14.10 21.36 -11.62
C LEU A 182 14.21 21.14 -13.14
N VAL A 183 15.05 21.92 -13.83
CA VAL A 183 15.14 21.93 -15.30
C VAL A 183 16.28 21.04 -15.81
N LEU A 184 17.37 20.93 -15.05
CA LEU A 184 18.53 20.10 -15.40
C LEU A 184 18.17 18.60 -15.64
N PRO A 185 17.31 17.95 -14.83
CA PRO A 185 16.91 16.57 -15.11
C PRO A 185 16.08 16.41 -16.38
N SER A 186 15.31 17.42 -16.78
CA SER A 186 14.58 17.39 -18.06
C SER A 186 15.53 17.35 -19.25
N PHE A 187 16.66 18.07 -19.19
CA PHE A 187 17.70 18.01 -20.23
C PHE A 187 18.48 16.70 -20.20
N ALA A 188 18.84 16.21 -19.01
CA ALA A 188 19.55 14.94 -18.86
C ALA A 188 18.72 13.73 -19.33
N ALA A 189 17.39 13.79 -19.25
CA ALA A 189 16.50 12.74 -19.73
C ALA A 189 16.30 12.75 -21.27
N LEU A 190 16.75 13.77 -22.01
CA LEU A 190 16.52 13.86 -23.45
C LEU A 190 17.05 12.66 -24.27
N PRO A 191 18.25 12.09 -24.02
CA PRO A 191 18.71 10.93 -24.77
C PRO A 191 17.74 9.75 -24.65
N LEU A 192 17.27 9.46 -23.42
CA LEU A 192 16.24 8.46 -23.15
C LEU A 192 14.94 8.75 -23.92
N LEU A 193 14.41 9.98 -23.81
CA LEU A 193 13.14 10.36 -24.47
C LEU A 193 13.21 10.28 -26.01
N MET A 194 14.39 10.46 -26.60
CA MET A 194 14.60 10.38 -28.05
C MET A 194 14.83 8.93 -28.52
N ALA A 195 15.52 8.11 -27.73
CA ALA A 195 15.79 6.70 -28.05
C ALA A 195 14.59 5.77 -27.78
N TYR A 196 13.69 6.14 -26.85
CA TYR A 196 12.52 5.35 -26.47
C TYR A 196 11.66 4.96 -27.69
N ALA A 197 11.71 3.68 -28.04
CA ALA A 197 10.98 3.05 -29.14
C ALA A 197 9.69 2.34 -28.67
N GLY A 198 9.52 2.16 -27.36
CA GLY A 198 8.35 1.53 -26.75
C GLY A 198 7.03 2.30 -26.98
N HIS A 199 5.92 1.62 -26.70
CA HIS A 199 4.57 2.17 -26.92
C HIS A 199 4.27 3.40 -26.04
N THR A 200 3.72 4.46 -26.64
CA THR A 200 3.16 5.64 -25.95
C THR A 200 1.70 5.46 -25.51
N THR A 201 1.16 4.26 -25.69
CA THR A 201 -0.20 3.89 -25.29
C THR A 201 -0.26 3.42 -23.85
N ILE A 202 -1.07 4.08 -23.04
CA ILE A 202 -1.40 3.60 -21.70
C ILE A 202 -2.64 2.71 -21.73
N ILE A 203 -2.61 1.61 -20.98
CA ILE A 203 -3.81 0.84 -20.67
C ILE A 203 -4.56 1.62 -19.61
N ILE A 204 -5.73 2.13 -19.95
CA ILE A 204 -6.55 2.89 -19.02
C ILE A 204 -7.06 1.90 -17.95
N PRO A 205 -6.88 2.17 -16.65
CA PRO A 205 -7.44 1.31 -15.60
C PRO A 205 -8.93 1.09 -15.84
N LYS A 206 -9.40 -0.15 -15.72
CA LYS A 206 -10.79 -0.55 -16.05
C LYS A 206 -11.90 0.44 -15.63
N PRO A 207 -11.89 1.09 -14.43
CA PRO A 207 -12.89 2.11 -14.08
C PRO A 207 -12.86 3.40 -14.93
N LEU A 208 -11.73 3.76 -15.56
CA LEU A 208 -11.63 4.95 -16.42
C LEU A 208 -11.99 4.67 -17.90
N ILE A 209 -11.99 3.42 -18.36
CA ILE A 209 -12.29 3.05 -19.76
C ILE A 209 -13.66 3.58 -20.19
N GLN A 210 -14.64 3.55 -19.27
CA GLN A 210 -16.01 4.02 -19.51
C GLN A 210 -16.12 5.54 -19.78
N TYR A 211 -15.11 6.35 -19.43
CA TYR A 211 -15.10 7.80 -19.66
C TYR A 211 -14.39 8.20 -20.93
N ILE A 212 -13.32 7.49 -21.26
CA ILE A 212 -12.44 7.82 -22.38
C ILE A 212 -12.91 7.10 -23.65
N GLY A 213 -13.78 6.09 -23.53
CA GLY A 213 -14.40 5.37 -24.64
C GLY A 213 -13.46 4.36 -25.32
N VAL A 214 -12.19 4.34 -24.93
CA VAL A 214 -11.16 3.40 -25.40
C VAL A 214 -10.46 2.75 -24.20
N ALA A 215 -10.16 1.46 -24.32
CA ALA A 215 -9.42 0.70 -23.30
C ALA A 215 -7.92 1.04 -23.29
N VAL A 216 -7.42 1.52 -24.42
CA VAL A 216 -6.03 1.88 -24.67
C VAL A 216 -6.04 3.29 -25.23
N LEU A 217 -5.30 4.21 -24.60
CA LEU A 217 -5.17 5.60 -25.04
C LEU A 217 -3.73 5.88 -25.44
N ASP A 218 -3.51 6.25 -26.70
CA ASP A 218 -2.24 6.82 -27.11
C ASP A 218 -2.11 8.26 -26.58
N LEU A 219 -1.12 8.47 -25.72
CA LEU A 219 -0.77 9.79 -25.19
C LEU A 219 0.29 10.49 -26.06
N GLY A 220 0.95 9.78 -26.98
CA GLY A 220 1.98 10.31 -27.86
C GLY A 220 3.03 11.17 -27.12
N TRP A 221 3.11 12.44 -27.46
CA TRP A 221 4.07 13.38 -26.86
C TRP A 221 3.82 13.64 -25.36
N ILE A 222 2.58 13.49 -24.87
CA ILE A 222 2.24 13.67 -23.45
C ILE A 222 2.87 12.55 -22.61
N TYR A 223 2.99 11.34 -23.17
CA TYR A 223 3.73 10.25 -22.53
C TYR A 223 5.22 10.59 -22.41
N LYS A 224 5.82 11.19 -23.45
CA LYS A 224 7.21 11.68 -23.38
C LYS A 224 7.38 12.80 -22.33
N LEU A 225 6.41 13.70 -22.17
CA LEU A 225 6.40 14.67 -21.08
C LEU A 225 6.32 14.00 -19.70
N TYR A 226 5.46 12.98 -19.54
CA TYR A 226 5.38 12.19 -18.30
C TYR A 226 6.73 11.53 -17.97
N MET A 227 7.38 10.86 -18.92
CA MET A 227 8.71 10.27 -18.72
C MET A 227 9.76 11.30 -18.28
N GLY A 228 9.77 12.49 -18.89
CA GLY A 228 10.66 13.58 -18.48
C GLY A 228 10.35 14.09 -17.06
N MET A 229 9.07 14.22 -16.70
CA MET A 229 8.64 14.62 -15.35
C MET A 229 8.93 13.55 -14.29
N LEU A 230 8.87 12.26 -14.65
CA LEU A 230 9.24 11.15 -13.77
C LEU A 230 10.73 11.19 -13.43
N ALA A 231 11.60 11.47 -14.40
CA ALA A 231 13.04 11.66 -14.15
C ALA A 231 13.32 12.87 -13.24
N VAL A 232 12.64 14.01 -13.45
CA VAL A 232 12.70 15.18 -12.56
C VAL A 232 12.20 14.83 -11.15
N PHE A 233 11.13 14.06 -11.04
CA PHE A 233 10.57 13.63 -9.76
C PHE A 233 11.55 12.73 -9.01
N CYS A 234 11.98 11.60 -9.56
CA CYS A 234 12.81 10.62 -8.85
C CYS A 234 14.13 11.22 -8.35
N THR A 235 14.79 12.08 -9.14
CA THR A 235 16.03 12.78 -8.72
C THR A 235 15.82 13.72 -7.55
N ASN A 236 14.78 14.55 -7.60
CA ASN A 236 14.50 15.53 -6.54
C ASN A 236 13.86 14.87 -5.31
N ALA A 237 13.07 13.81 -5.47
CA ALA A 237 12.32 13.17 -4.40
C ALA A 237 13.23 12.45 -3.38
N ILE A 238 14.27 11.75 -3.86
CA ILE A 238 15.34 11.22 -3.01
C ILE A 238 16.09 12.38 -2.34
N ASN A 239 16.42 13.43 -3.10
CA ASN A 239 17.22 14.54 -2.57
C ASN A 239 16.52 15.35 -1.45
N ILE A 240 15.19 15.49 -1.51
CA ILE A 240 14.42 16.12 -0.42
C ILE A 240 14.09 15.16 0.73
N HIS A 241 14.33 13.86 0.58
CA HIS A 241 14.17 12.83 1.61
C HIS A 241 15.54 12.35 2.13
N ALA A 242 16.33 13.33 2.58
CA ALA A 242 17.74 13.21 2.92
C ALA A 242 18.05 13.84 4.29
N GLY A 243 19.31 13.75 4.72
CA GLY A 243 19.85 14.43 5.90
C GLY A 243 19.84 13.62 7.19
N LEU A 244 19.81 12.28 7.08
CA LEU A 244 20.19 11.37 8.17
C LEU A 244 21.28 10.42 7.66
N ASN A 245 22.29 10.17 8.48
CA ASN A 245 23.43 9.32 8.15
C ASN A 245 23.05 7.90 7.69
N GLY A 246 23.03 7.69 6.37
CA GLY A 246 22.71 6.41 5.72
C GLY A 246 21.34 6.36 5.01
N LEU A 247 20.53 7.43 5.04
CA LEU A 247 19.14 7.40 4.53
C LEU A 247 19.07 7.45 3.00
N GLU A 248 19.89 8.27 2.35
CA GLU A 248 19.88 8.49 0.90
C GLU A 248 20.30 7.21 0.17
N VAL A 249 21.37 6.58 0.64
CA VAL A 249 21.89 5.31 0.10
C VAL A 249 21.02 4.15 0.56
N GLY A 250 20.56 4.15 1.81
CA GLY A 250 19.69 3.11 2.37
C GLY A 250 18.38 2.95 1.60
N GLN A 251 17.65 4.04 1.37
CA GLN A 251 16.38 3.98 0.61
C GLN A 251 16.63 3.51 -0.84
N THR A 252 17.74 3.95 -1.45
CA THR A 252 18.14 3.51 -2.80
C THR A 252 18.40 1.99 -2.83
N VAL A 253 19.06 1.44 -1.79
CA VAL A 253 19.35 0.01 -1.65
C VAL A 253 18.08 -0.83 -1.47
N VAL A 254 17.13 -0.36 -0.65
CA VAL A 254 15.83 -1.04 -0.43
C VAL A 254 15.02 -1.06 -1.74
N ILE A 255 14.78 0.10 -2.36
CA ILE A 255 14.03 0.22 -3.62
C ILE A 255 14.70 -0.57 -4.75
N SER A 256 16.03 -0.53 -4.86
CA SER A 256 16.77 -1.34 -5.85
C SER A 256 16.53 -2.85 -5.65
N THR A 257 16.45 -3.30 -4.40
CA THR A 257 16.16 -4.70 -4.09
C THR A 257 14.73 -5.07 -4.47
N ALA A 258 13.75 -4.19 -4.17
CA ALA A 258 12.36 -4.37 -4.55
C ALA A 258 12.20 -4.48 -6.08
N ILE A 259 12.87 -3.60 -6.84
CA ILE A 259 12.89 -3.64 -8.31
C ILE A 259 13.50 -4.96 -8.83
N LEU A 260 14.61 -5.44 -8.25
CA LEU A 260 15.21 -6.71 -8.65
C LEU A 260 14.27 -7.90 -8.45
N ILE A 261 13.60 -7.97 -7.29
CA ILE A 261 12.65 -9.05 -6.99
C ILE A 261 11.43 -8.96 -7.93
N HIS A 262 10.87 -7.75 -8.10
CA HIS A 262 9.77 -7.50 -9.04
C HIS A 262 10.12 -7.96 -10.46
N ASN A 263 11.28 -7.57 -10.99
CA ASN A 263 11.70 -7.97 -12.33
C ASN A 263 11.81 -9.50 -12.49
N VAL A 264 12.40 -10.21 -11.53
CA VAL A 264 12.49 -11.69 -11.59
C VAL A 264 11.10 -12.33 -11.52
N MET A 265 10.19 -11.78 -10.72
CA MET A 265 8.79 -12.24 -10.67
C MET A 265 8.07 -12.01 -12.00
N GLN A 266 8.25 -10.85 -12.64
CA GLN A 266 7.63 -10.55 -13.94
C GLN A 266 8.20 -11.41 -15.07
N ILE A 267 9.52 -11.65 -15.08
CA ILE A 267 10.18 -12.56 -16.03
C ILE A 267 9.64 -13.99 -15.89
N GLY A 268 9.46 -14.46 -14.65
CA GLY A 268 8.98 -15.81 -14.36
C GLY A 268 7.47 -16.00 -14.53
N ALA A 269 6.67 -14.93 -14.44
CA ALA A 269 5.22 -14.97 -14.57
C ALA A 269 4.72 -14.70 -16.01
N SER A 270 5.46 -13.94 -16.82
CA SER A 270 5.07 -13.61 -18.19
C SER A 270 5.48 -14.71 -19.19
N SER A 271 4.75 -14.82 -20.30
CA SER A 271 5.14 -15.61 -21.47
C SER A 271 5.67 -14.76 -22.62
N ASP A 272 5.55 -13.43 -22.54
CA ASP A 272 5.96 -12.50 -23.60
C ASP A 272 7.49 -12.27 -23.58
N PRO A 273 8.22 -12.59 -24.68
CA PRO A 273 9.67 -12.42 -24.74
C PRO A 273 10.14 -10.95 -24.71
N GLU A 274 9.36 -10.01 -25.24
CA GLU A 274 9.74 -8.59 -25.26
C GLU A 274 9.61 -7.98 -23.86
N TYR A 275 8.50 -8.29 -23.17
CA TYR A 275 8.29 -7.94 -21.76
C TYR A 275 9.36 -8.55 -20.83
N LYS A 276 9.73 -9.83 -21.06
CA LYS A 276 10.87 -10.47 -20.35
C LYS A 276 12.19 -9.71 -20.57
N GLN A 277 12.46 -9.26 -21.80
CA GLN A 277 13.66 -8.50 -22.13
C GLN A 277 13.67 -7.11 -21.46
N ALA A 278 12.53 -6.43 -21.37
CA ALA A 278 12.40 -5.14 -20.66
C ALA A 278 12.76 -5.26 -19.16
N HIS A 279 12.25 -6.30 -18.48
CA HIS A 279 12.60 -6.57 -17.08
C HIS A 279 14.05 -7.05 -16.92
N ALA A 280 14.59 -7.82 -17.87
CA ALA A 280 16.00 -8.21 -17.89
C ALA A 280 16.92 -6.98 -18.02
N PHE A 281 16.58 -6.05 -18.91
CA PHE A 281 17.27 -4.78 -19.09
C PHE A 281 17.30 -3.96 -17.80
N SER A 282 16.18 -3.91 -17.07
CA SER A 282 16.12 -3.28 -15.75
C SER A 282 17.05 -3.95 -14.73
N ILE A 283 17.10 -5.29 -14.67
CA ILE A 283 18.07 -6.03 -13.84
C ILE A 283 19.51 -5.66 -14.23
N TYR A 284 19.80 -5.49 -15.53
CA TYR A 284 21.14 -5.16 -16.00
C TYR A 284 21.64 -3.81 -15.49
N LEU A 285 20.76 -2.82 -15.34
CA LEU A 285 21.10 -1.48 -14.83
C LEU A 285 20.97 -1.36 -13.30
N ILE A 286 20.13 -2.15 -12.63
CA ILE A 286 19.97 -2.08 -11.16
C ILE A 286 21.01 -2.90 -10.39
N LEU A 287 21.49 -4.05 -10.88
CA LEU A 287 22.53 -4.81 -10.17
C LEU A 287 23.83 -3.99 -9.93
N PRO A 288 24.36 -3.23 -10.92
CA PRO A 288 25.49 -2.33 -10.68
C PRO A 288 25.17 -1.18 -9.74
N LEU A 289 23.94 -0.64 -9.78
CA LEU A 289 23.50 0.43 -8.88
C LEU A 289 23.49 -0.07 -7.44
N LEU A 290 22.87 -1.22 -7.18
CA LEU A 290 22.81 -1.84 -5.87
C LEU A 290 24.20 -2.16 -5.33
N ALA A 291 25.06 -2.80 -6.14
CA ALA A 291 26.41 -3.15 -5.73
C ALA A 291 27.28 -1.93 -5.41
N THR A 292 27.29 -0.90 -6.26
CA THR A 292 28.07 0.32 -6.00
C THR A 292 27.48 1.16 -4.86
N SER A 293 26.16 1.14 -4.65
CA SER A 293 25.49 1.78 -3.51
C SER A 293 25.78 1.08 -2.19
N LEU A 294 25.79 -0.26 -2.14
CA LEU A 294 26.19 -1.03 -0.94
C LEU A 294 27.64 -0.72 -0.53
N ALA A 295 28.54 -0.51 -1.49
CA ALA A 295 29.90 -0.07 -1.23
C ALA A 295 29.96 1.35 -0.61
N LEU A 296 29.15 2.29 -1.10
CA LEU A 296 29.03 3.62 -0.50
C LEU A 296 28.39 3.57 0.90
N LEU A 297 27.33 2.78 1.07
CA LEU A 297 26.66 2.56 2.36
C LEU A 297 27.64 2.05 3.43
N SER A 298 28.63 1.24 3.05
CA SER A 298 29.67 0.76 3.96
C SER A 298 30.47 1.88 4.66
N TYR A 299 30.58 3.05 4.04
CA TYR A 299 31.21 4.26 4.59
C TYR A 299 30.19 5.32 5.04
N ASN A 300 29.01 5.37 4.43
CA ASN A 300 27.97 6.37 4.72
C ASN A 300 27.03 5.95 5.88
N TRP A 301 27.03 4.70 6.34
CA TRP A 301 26.18 4.25 7.45
C TRP A 301 26.58 4.85 8.82
N TYR A 302 25.59 5.25 9.62
CA TYR A 302 25.77 5.96 10.90
C TYR A 302 26.81 5.36 11.87
N PRO A 303 27.74 6.15 12.46
CA PRO A 303 28.17 7.49 12.03
C PRO A 303 28.92 7.45 10.69
N SER A 304 28.56 8.34 9.77
CA SER A 304 29.11 8.38 8.41
C SER A 304 30.57 8.86 8.38
N SER A 305 31.39 8.16 7.60
CA SER A 305 32.75 8.58 7.22
C SER A 305 32.77 9.49 5.99
N VAL A 306 31.70 9.47 5.18
CA VAL A 306 31.56 10.22 3.92
C VAL A 306 30.11 10.65 3.69
N PHE A 307 29.92 11.79 3.01
CA PHE A 307 28.62 12.26 2.51
C PHE A 307 28.52 12.08 1.00
N VAL A 308 27.28 11.92 0.53
CA VAL A 308 26.98 11.44 -0.81
C VAL A 308 26.89 12.57 -1.85
N GLY A 309 26.44 13.75 -1.42
CA GLY A 309 26.16 14.93 -2.24
C GLY A 309 24.91 14.80 -3.13
N ASP A 310 24.48 15.92 -3.71
CA ASP A 310 23.45 15.95 -4.76
C ASP A 310 23.86 15.05 -5.93
N THR A 311 25.17 14.88 -6.19
CA THR A 311 25.71 13.92 -7.17
C THR A 311 25.08 12.53 -7.05
N TYR A 312 24.96 11.98 -5.84
CA TYR A 312 24.43 10.63 -5.64
C TYR A 312 22.90 10.57 -5.77
N THR A 313 22.18 11.53 -5.16
CA THR A 313 20.71 11.51 -5.14
C THR A 313 20.13 11.68 -6.54
N TYR A 314 20.77 12.54 -7.34
CA TYR A 314 20.50 12.70 -8.76
C TYR A 314 20.86 11.46 -9.58
N PHE A 315 22.06 10.88 -9.39
CA PHE A 315 22.47 9.64 -10.05
C PHE A 315 21.48 8.47 -9.79
N ALA A 316 21.13 8.24 -8.53
CA ALA A 316 20.22 7.18 -8.10
C ALA A 316 18.81 7.38 -8.69
N GLY A 317 18.25 8.59 -8.55
CA GLY A 317 16.91 8.90 -9.03
C GLY A 317 16.77 8.81 -10.55
N MET A 318 17.78 9.24 -11.32
CA MET A 318 17.78 9.08 -12.78
C MET A 318 17.91 7.61 -13.18
N THR A 319 18.78 6.84 -12.52
CA THR A 319 18.92 5.40 -12.81
C THR A 319 17.62 4.66 -12.55
N MET A 320 16.92 4.97 -11.45
CA MET A 320 15.61 4.40 -11.13
C MET A 320 14.53 4.79 -12.15
N ALA A 321 14.43 6.07 -12.52
CA ALA A 321 13.49 6.53 -13.55
C ALA A 321 13.75 5.85 -14.90
N VAL A 322 15.01 5.77 -15.34
CA VAL A 322 15.43 5.09 -16.58
C VAL A 322 14.94 3.65 -16.61
N VAL A 323 15.12 2.88 -15.53
CA VAL A 323 14.71 1.48 -15.53
C VAL A 323 13.20 1.26 -15.39
N GLY A 324 12.47 2.16 -14.72
CA GLY A 324 11.01 2.10 -14.69
C GLY A 324 10.38 2.46 -16.04
N ILE A 325 11.03 3.36 -16.79
CA ILE A 325 10.63 3.75 -18.16
C ILE A 325 10.88 2.60 -19.15
N LEU A 326 12.12 2.10 -19.22
CA LEU A 326 12.51 1.06 -20.19
C LEU A 326 12.06 -0.34 -19.79
N GLY A 327 11.83 -0.59 -18.50
CA GLY A 327 11.18 -1.80 -18.00
C GLY A 327 9.65 -1.78 -18.08
N HIS A 328 9.03 -0.69 -18.56
CA HIS A 328 7.58 -0.50 -18.64
C HIS A 328 6.80 -0.62 -17.30
N PHE A 329 7.48 -0.55 -16.15
CA PHE A 329 6.87 -0.64 -14.81
C PHE A 329 6.87 0.71 -14.05
N SER A 330 6.91 1.84 -14.76
CA SER A 330 6.99 3.19 -14.14
C SER A 330 5.89 3.48 -13.11
N GLU A 331 4.72 2.86 -13.24
CA GLU A 331 3.62 2.91 -12.27
C GLU A 331 4.00 2.17 -10.96
N THR A 332 4.49 0.94 -11.06
CA THR A 332 5.04 0.17 -9.92
C THR A 332 6.23 0.88 -9.27
N LEU A 333 7.08 1.55 -10.06
CA LEU A 333 8.19 2.35 -9.53
C LEU A 333 7.69 3.50 -8.65
N LEU A 334 6.59 4.16 -9.03
CA LEU A 334 5.98 5.21 -8.21
C LEU A 334 5.38 4.66 -6.91
N LEU A 335 4.95 3.39 -6.88
CA LEU A 335 4.56 2.70 -5.65
C LEU A 335 5.78 2.45 -4.76
N PHE A 336 6.90 1.93 -5.29
CA PHE A 336 8.16 1.82 -4.52
C PHE A 336 8.73 3.17 -4.08
N PHE A 337 8.24 4.28 -4.63
CA PHE A 337 8.60 5.63 -4.21
C PHE A 337 7.59 6.22 -3.21
N LEU A 338 6.65 5.45 -2.63
CA LEU A 338 5.59 6.03 -1.78
C LEU A 338 6.12 6.86 -0.61
N PRO A 339 7.16 6.46 0.15
CA PRO A 339 7.71 7.31 1.21
C PRO A 339 8.26 8.65 0.68
N GLN A 340 8.86 8.66 -0.51
CA GLN A 340 9.37 9.85 -1.18
C GLN A 340 8.22 10.71 -1.74
N VAL A 341 7.16 10.10 -2.28
CA VAL A 341 5.91 10.75 -2.71
C VAL A 341 5.24 11.43 -1.52
N LEU A 342 5.07 10.72 -0.39
CA LEU A 342 4.51 11.26 0.84
C LEU A 342 5.37 12.40 1.41
N ASN A 343 6.69 12.24 1.43
CA ASN A 343 7.62 13.30 1.84
C ASN A 343 7.55 14.53 0.91
N PHE A 344 7.40 14.33 -0.40
CA PHE A 344 7.23 15.40 -1.39
C PHE A 344 5.90 16.14 -1.20
N LEU A 345 4.78 15.42 -1.12
CA LEU A 345 3.45 16.00 -0.91
C LEU A 345 3.37 16.77 0.42
N TYR A 346 3.92 16.22 1.50
CA TYR A 346 4.00 16.90 2.79
C TYR A 346 4.97 18.10 2.78
N SER A 347 6.00 18.06 1.92
CA SER A 347 6.91 19.20 1.67
C SER A 347 6.29 20.31 0.82
N CYS A 348 5.27 20.03 -0.01
CA CYS A 348 4.76 20.96 -1.01
C CYS A 348 4.43 22.37 -0.47
N PRO A 349 3.74 22.55 0.68
CA PRO A 349 3.46 23.88 1.22
C PRO A 349 4.72 24.72 1.50
N GLN A 350 5.82 24.08 1.91
CA GLN A 350 7.11 24.76 2.10
C GLN A 350 7.85 24.96 0.76
N LEU A 351 7.87 23.95 -0.12
CA LEU A 351 8.56 24.02 -1.41
C LEU A 351 7.98 25.10 -2.34
N PHE A 352 6.65 25.22 -2.39
CA PHE A 352 5.95 26.28 -3.11
C PHE A 352 5.93 27.63 -2.36
N LYS A 353 6.58 27.72 -1.20
CA LYS A 353 6.70 28.93 -0.36
C LYS A 353 5.36 29.51 0.13
N ILE A 354 4.33 28.66 0.24
CA ILE A 354 3.06 28.99 0.90
C ILE A 354 3.32 29.14 2.42
N ILE A 355 4.21 28.31 2.95
CA ILE A 355 4.74 28.37 4.32
C ILE A 355 6.25 28.71 4.23
N PRO A 356 6.82 29.50 5.16
CA PRO A 356 8.26 29.74 5.21
C PRO A 356 9.06 28.44 5.23
N CYS A 357 10.01 28.32 4.30
CA CYS A 357 10.88 27.16 4.15
C CYS A 357 12.31 27.51 4.64
N PRO A 358 12.80 26.93 5.74
CA PRO A 358 14.18 27.12 6.17
C PRO A 358 15.15 26.37 5.23
N ARG A 359 16.42 26.81 5.17
CA ARG A 359 17.45 26.20 4.32
C ARG A 359 17.70 24.72 4.65
N HIS A 360 17.65 24.37 5.94
CA HIS A 360 17.76 23.00 6.43
C HIS A 360 16.46 22.66 7.17
N ARG A 361 15.78 21.60 6.72
CA ARG A 361 14.52 21.08 7.30
C ARG A 361 14.77 19.83 8.15
N LEU A 362 15.93 19.80 8.80
CA LEU A 362 16.42 18.68 9.60
C LEU A 362 15.83 18.71 11.02
N PRO A 363 15.73 17.55 11.69
CA PRO A 363 15.32 17.52 13.09
C PRO A 363 16.30 18.25 14.01
N ARG A 364 15.83 18.61 15.21
CA ARG A 364 16.66 19.28 16.21
C ARG A 364 17.44 18.23 17.00
N PHE A 365 18.76 18.32 16.98
CA PHE A 365 19.65 17.50 17.82
C PHE A 365 19.86 18.14 19.20
N ASP A 366 19.82 17.32 20.26
CA ASP A 366 20.22 17.69 21.61
C ASP A 366 21.59 17.07 21.97
N PRO A 367 22.64 17.88 22.18
CA PRO A 367 23.97 17.37 22.54
C PRO A 367 24.04 16.66 23.91
N HIS A 368 23.11 16.91 24.83
CA HIS A 368 23.15 16.31 26.17
C HIS A 368 22.59 14.88 26.18
N THR A 369 21.50 14.63 25.46
CA THR A 369 20.89 13.30 25.35
C THR A 369 21.39 12.49 24.14
N GLY A 370 21.93 13.14 23.10
CA GLY A 370 22.29 12.50 21.85
C GLY A 370 21.10 12.10 20.98
N LEU A 371 19.91 12.69 21.23
CA LEU A 371 18.67 12.36 20.55
C LEU A 371 18.23 13.46 19.57
N LEU A 372 17.38 13.07 18.62
CA LEU A 372 16.71 13.95 17.67
C LEU A 372 15.26 14.20 18.11
N THR A 373 14.81 15.45 17.98
CA THR A 373 13.42 15.88 18.21
C THR A 373 12.84 16.48 16.93
N GLY A 374 11.60 16.12 16.58
CA GLY A 374 10.94 16.59 15.37
C GLY A 374 10.59 18.08 15.45
N THR A 375 10.93 18.84 14.41
CA THR A 375 10.50 20.22 14.23
C THR A 375 9.07 20.28 13.64
N LYS A 376 8.55 21.50 13.42
CA LYS A 376 7.28 21.71 12.70
C LYS A 376 7.43 21.65 11.17
N ASP A 377 8.63 21.35 10.64
CA ASP A 377 8.85 21.32 9.20
C ASP A 377 8.09 20.18 8.50
N GLY A 378 7.76 20.42 7.23
CA GLY A 378 7.00 19.52 6.36
C GLY A 378 7.89 18.43 5.77
N THR A 379 8.52 17.60 6.60
CA THR A 379 9.28 16.42 6.15
C THR A 379 8.84 15.17 6.88
N LEU A 380 8.92 14.03 6.22
CA LEU A 380 8.56 12.72 6.77
C LEU A 380 9.45 12.37 7.99
N VAL A 381 10.72 12.77 7.95
CA VAL A 381 11.68 12.68 9.07
C VAL A 381 11.14 13.38 10.34
N ASN A 382 10.66 14.61 10.21
CA ASN A 382 10.07 15.36 11.34
C ASN A 382 8.67 14.86 11.71
N LEU A 383 7.92 14.25 10.79
CA LEU A 383 6.65 13.61 11.11
C LEU A 383 6.86 12.36 11.98
N PHE A 384 7.79 11.47 11.59
CA PHE A 384 8.14 10.27 12.35
C PHE A 384 8.56 10.58 13.80
N LEU A 385 9.40 11.61 14.01
CA LEU A 385 9.79 12.04 15.37
C LEU A 385 8.66 12.69 16.18
N ARG A 386 7.62 13.25 15.53
CA ARG A 386 6.43 13.77 16.21
C ARG A 386 5.44 12.67 16.59
N LEU A 387 5.35 11.62 15.77
CA LEU A 387 4.47 10.47 16.01
C LEU A 387 5.08 9.47 17.01
N PHE A 388 6.35 9.11 16.84
CA PHE A 388 7.04 8.05 17.61
C PHE A 388 8.05 8.57 18.65
N GLY A 389 7.96 9.87 18.96
CA GLY A 389 8.81 10.55 19.94
C GLY A 389 10.28 10.70 19.53
N GLN A 390 11.07 11.25 20.46
CA GLN A 390 12.50 11.46 20.29
C GLN A 390 13.28 10.13 20.26
N CYS A 391 14.24 10.02 19.34
CA CYS A 391 15.13 8.86 19.24
C CYS A 391 16.49 9.22 18.64
N SER A 392 17.45 8.29 18.67
CA SER A 392 18.75 8.51 18.05
C SER A 392 18.67 8.51 16.51
N GLU A 393 19.63 9.18 15.86
CA GLU A 393 19.71 9.26 14.40
C GLU A 393 19.69 7.86 13.73
N LYS A 394 20.47 6.91 14.26
CA LYS A 394 20.49 5.53 13.79
C LYS A 394 19.11 4.87 13.87
N ALA A 395 18.40 5.04 14.99
CA ALA A 395 17.08 4.45 15.18
C ALA A 395 16.04 5.07 14.23
N LEU A 396 16.11 6.38 14.00
CA LEU A 396 15.22 7.08 13.05
C LEU A 396 15.46 6.63 11.61
N CYS A 397 16.73 6.53 11.20
CA CYS A 397 17.10 6.02 9.87
C CYS A 397 16.58 4.59 9.67
N ILE A 398 16.78 3.70 10.66
CA ILE A 398 16.28 2.31 10.59
C ILE A 398 14.74 2.28 10.51
N ARG A 399 14.01 3.09 11.30
CA ARG A 399 12.54 3.18 11.24
C ARG A 399 12.03 3.59 9.85
N LEU A 400 12.67 4.58 9.22
CA LEU A 400 12.32 5.03 7.88
C LEU A 400 12.63 3.96 6.80
N LEU A 401 13.73 3.23 6.94
CA LEU A 401 14.08 2.13 6.03
C LEU A 401 13.18 0.89 6.21
N ILE A 402 12.70 0.63 7.43
CA ILE A 402 11.67 -0.40 7.68
C ILE A 402 10.36 0.02 7.02
N PHE A 403 9.91 1.27 7.21
CA PHE A 403 8.71 1.78 6.54
C PHE A 403 8.79 1.68 5.01
N GLN A 404 9.94 2.00 4.41
CA GLN A 404 10.21 1.76 2.98
C GLN A 404 10.13 0.27 2.62
N SER A 405 10.72 -0.61 3.43
CA SER A 405 10.76 -2.05 3.15
C SER A 405 9.38 -2.71 3.26
N GLU A 406 8.56 -2.28 4.21
CA GLU A 406 7.18 -2.73 4.40
C GLU A 406 6.28 -2.26 3.25
N ASP A 407 6.40 -1.00 2.84
CA ASP A 407 5.69 -0.46 1.68
C ASP A 407 6.11 -1.14 0.38
N ASP A 408 7.42 -1.30 0.12
CA ASP A 408 7.92 -2.00 -1.07
C ASP A 408 7.45 -3.46 -1.13
N LEU A 409 7.31 -4.13 0.02
CA LEU A 409 6.74 -5.47 0.13
C LEU A 409 5.24 -5.47 -0.22
N ILE A 410 4.48 -4.48 0.26
CA ILE A 410 3.04 -4.33 -0.04
C ILE A 410 2.84 -3.94 -1.51
N ALA A 411 3.63 -3.03 -2.06
CA ALA A 411 3.59 -2.61 -3.47
C ALA A 411 3.99 -3.74 -4.42
N GLY A 412 5.10 -4.43 -4.15
CA GLY A 412 5.70 -5.43 -5.04
C GLY A 412 5.00 -6.79 -5.01
N PHE A 413 4.48 -7.21 -3.86
CA PHE A 413 3.91 -8.55 -3.65
C PHE A 413 2.41 -8.50 -3.31
N GLY A 414 1.94 -7.44 -2.65
CA GLY A 414 0.54 -7.20 -2.38
C GLY A 414 -0.21 -6.68 -3.61
N MET A 415 -0.04 -5.39 -3.93
CA MET A 415 -1.01 -4.60 -4.72
C MET A 415 -1.57 -5.27 -6.00
N PRO A 416 -0.82 -5.97 -6.87
CA PRO A 416 -1.40 -6.59 -8.07
C PRO A 416 -2.54 -7.60 -7.77
N ALA A 417 -2.48 -8.27 -6.61
CA ALA A 417 -3.52 -9.14 -6.08
C ALA A 417 -4.37 -8.43 -5.00
N LEU A 418 -3.72 -7.70 -4.08
CA LEU A 418 -4.37 -7.04 -2.94
C LEU A 418 -5.24 -5.86 -3.35
N PHE A 419 -4.79 -4.94 -4.22
CA PHE A 419 -5.61 -3.78 -4.63
C PHE A 419 -6.86 -4.20 -5.43
N ARG A 420 -6.83 -5.40 -6.03
CA ARG A 420 -7.98 -6.00 -6.70
C ARG A 420 -8.97 -6.68 -5.72
N SER A 421 -8.55 -6.94 -4.48
CA SER A 421 -9.38 -7.45 -3.38
C SER A 421 -9.76 -6.40 -2.32
N GLU A 422 -8.87 -5.48 -1.95
CA GLU A 422 -9.01 -4.51 -0.84
C GLU A 422 -10.18 -3.54 -1.03
N ILE A 423 -10.43 -3.11 -2.27
CA ILE A 423 -11.61 -2.30 -2.64
C ILE A 423 -12.93 -3.06 -2.32
N ARG A 424 -12.87 -4.38 -2.08
CA ARG A 424 -13.98 -5.19 -1.60
C ARG A 424 -13.79 -5.77 -0.19
N SER A 425 -12.58 -5.98 0.31
CA SER A 425 -12.36 -6.35 1.72
C SER A 425 -12.91 -5.27 2.67
N CYS A 426 -12.93 -4.00 2.25
CA CYS A 426 -13.56 -2.94 3.05
C CYS A 426 -15.10 -3.00 3.11
N TRP A 427 -15.77 -3.81 2.28
CA TRP A 427 -17.23 -4.04 2.41
C TRP A 427 -17.56 -4.83 3.68
N LEU A 428 -16.66 -5.71 4.12
CA LEU A 428 -16.84 -6.55 5.32
C LEU A 428 -16.95 -5.71 6.60
N VAL A 429 -16.23 -4.58 6.65
CA VAL A 429 -16.08 -3.74 7.86
C VAL A 429 -17.36 -2.97 8.24
N GLY A 430 -18.43 -3.00 7.42
CA GLY A 430 -19.64 -2.16 7.50
C GLY A 430 -20.46 -2.18 8.80
N ALA A 431 -21.69 -2.71 8.76
CA ALA A 431 -22.52 -2.82 9.97
C ALA A 431 -21.94 -3.82 10.99
N GLY A 432 -21.21 -4.83 10.50
CA GLY A 432 -20.66 -5.91 11.31
C GLY A 432 -19.75 -5.41 12.43
N ILE A 433 -18.90 -4.41 12.17
CA ILE A 433 -18.02 -3.88 13.21
C ILE A 433 -18.83 -3.26 14.35
N LEU A 434 -19.91 -2.53 14.06
CA LEU A 434 -20.75 -1.91 15.08
C LEU A 434 -21.60 -2.94 15.84
N ALA A 435 -22.04 -3.99 15.15
CA ALA A 435 -22.98 -4.95 15.70
C ALA A 435 -22.30 -6.03 16.57
N ILE A 436 -21.09 -6.48 16.21
CA ILE A 436 -20.42 -7.60 16.91
C ILE A 436 -20.35 -7.36 18.43
N PRO A 437 -19.72 -6.27 18.96
CA PRO A 437 -19.60 -6.10 20.41
C PRO A 437 -20.93 -5.98 21.16
N ALA A 438 -21.98 -5.50 20.49
CA ALA A 438 -23.31 -5.36 21.07
C ALA A 438 -24.05 -6.70 21.19
N VAL A 439 -23.78 -7.66 20.31
CA VAL A 439 -24.39 -9.00 20.36
C VAL A 439 -23.50 -10.04 21.05
N THR A 440 -22.26 -9.69 21.36
CA THR A 440 -21.29 -10.54 22.08
C THR A 440 -21.09 -10.14 23.54
N ASP A 441 -21.65 -9.03 24.01
CA ASP A 441 -21.48 -8.53 25.39
C ASP A 441 -21.86 -9.59 26.45
N GLU A 442 -23.03 -10.22 26.32
CA GLU A 442 -23.47 -11.31 27.21
C GLU A 442 -22.57 -12.57 27.12
N ALA A 443 -21.90 -12.79 25.99
CA ALA A 443 -21.01 -13.93 25.78
C ALA A 443 -19.59 -13.70 26.33
N GLY A 444 -19.14 -12.45 26.39
CA GLY A 444 -17.78 -12.06 26.77
C GLY A 444 -16.72 -12.36 25.69
N PHE A 445 -15.61 -11.61 25.75
CA PHE A 445 -14.62 -11.56 24.67
C PHE A 445 -14.00 -12.91 24.31
N LEU A 446 -13.77 -13.80 25.28
CA LEU A 446 -13.11 -15.07 24.98
C LEU A 446 -14.04 -16.03 24.23
N ALA A 447 -15.35 -16.01 24.53
CA ALA A 447 -16.32 -16.79 23.79
C ALA A 447 -16.55 -16.20 22.38
N SER A 448 -16.71 -14.89 22.28
CA SER A 448 -16.93 -14.20 21.01
C SER A 448 -15.74 -14.32 20.06
N ALA A 449 -14.51 -14.25 20.56
CA ALA A 449 -13.30 -14.43 19.76
C ALA A 449 -13.24 -15.84 19.13
N ILE A 450 -13.53 -16.89 19.92
CA ILE A 450 -13.61 -18.27 19.43
C ILE A 450 -14.69 -18.40 18.34
N VAL A 451 -15.86 -17.81 18.58
CA VAL A 451 -17.00 -17.89 17.63
C VAL A 451 -16.72 -17.09 16.36
N CYS A 452 -16.08 -15.92 16.44
CA CYS A 452 -15.65 -15.16 15.28
C CYS A 452 -14.65 -15.95 14.42
N ILE A 453 -13.69 -16.65 15.04
CA ILE A 453 -12.74 -17.52 14.32
C ILE A 453 -13.48 -18.71 13.67
N LEU A 454 -14.42 -19.35 14.37
CA LEU A 454 -15.20 -20.47 13.81
C LEU A 454 -16.12 -20.03 12.66
N CYS A 455 -16.79 -18.88 12.78
CA CYS A 455 -17.60 -18.29 11.73
C CYS A 455 -16.74 -17.84 10.54
N TRP A 456 -15.56 -17.27 10.78
CA TRP A 456 -14.59 -16.98 9.71
C TRP A 456 -14.15 -18.26 8.98
N ILE A 457 -13.79 -19.33 9.69
CA ILE A 457 -13.45 -20.63 9.08
C ILE A 457 -14.62 -21.15 8.24
N TYR A 458 -15.84 -21.09 8.76
CA TYR A 458 -17.05 -21.48 8.03
C TYR A 458 -17.23 -20.67 6.74
N MET A 459 -17.07 -19.35 6.80
CA MET A 459 -17.20 -18.45 5.64
C MET A 459 -16.02 -18.57 4.66
N VAL A 460 -14.81 -18.94 5.12
CA VAL A 460 -13.69 -19.34 4.25
C VAL A 460 -14.03 -20.62 3.50
N VAL A 461 -14.54 -21.65 4.19
CA VAL A 461 -14.95 -22.92 3.55
C VAL A 461 -16.02 -22.68 2.49
N THR A 462 -17.08 -21.92 2.79
CA THR A 462 -18.15 -21.66 1.80
C THR A 462 -17.67 -20.84 0.61
N GLY A 463 -16.79 -19.85 0.80
CA GLY A 463 -16.20 -19.12 -0.32
C GLY A 463 -15.26 -19.98 -1.19
N LEU A 464 -14.53 -20.93 -0.61
CA LEU A 464 -13.73 -21.90 -1.37
C LEU A 464 -14.62 -22.88 -2.17
N LEU A 465 -15.80 -23.26 -1.65
CA LEU A 465 -16.79 -24.05 -2.40
C LEU A 465 -17.34 -23.27 -3.61
N ILE A 466 -17.63 -21.97 -3.45
CA ILE A 466 -18.02 -21.11 -4.60
C ILE A 466 -16.87 -21.01 -5.61
N ALA A 467 -15.62 -20.85 -5.15
CA ALA A 467 -14.46 -20.77 -6.02
C ALA A 467 -14.27 -22.03 -6.87
N GLU A 468 -14.45 -23.21 -6.27
CA GLU A 468 -14.40 -24.51 -6.94
C GLU A 468 -15.44 -24.60 -8.07
N VAL A 469 -16.72 -24.39 -7.74
CA VAL A 469 -17.81 -24.41 -8.73
C VAL A 469 -17.62 -23.36 -9.81
N ASN A 470 -17.05 -22.19 -9.47
CA ASN A 470 -16.81 -21.12 -10.42
C ASN A 470 -15.73 -21.49 -11.45
N VAL A 471 -14.58 -22.01 -11.00
CA VAL A 471 -13.50 -22.41 -11.89
C VAL A 471 -13.91 -23.58 -12.77
N ASN A 472 -14.60 -24.58 -12.22
CA ASN A 472 -15.16 -25.69 -13.00
C ASN A 472 -16.13 -25.18 -14.09
N THR A 473 -17.01 -24.22 -13.74
CA THR A 473 -17.94 -23.60 -14.70
C THR A 473 -17.20 -22.77 -15.77
N MET A 474 -16.13 -22.05 -15.42
CA MET A 474 -15.31 -21.29 -16.39
C MET A 474 -14.62 -22.23 -17.39
N CYS A 475 -14.07 -23.36 -16.92
CA CYS A 475 -13.46 -24.38 -17.76
C CYS A 475 -14.45 -25.01 -18.75
N GLU A 476 -15.69 -25.28 -18.32
CA GLU A 476 -16.73 -25.87 -19.17
C GLU A 476 -17.28 -24.88 -20.21
N LEU A 477 -17.51 -23.62 -19.82
CA LEU A 477 -18.09 -22.61 -20.71
C LEU A 477 -17.06 -21.89 -21.61
N GLY A 478 -15.76 -22.11 -21.40
CA GLY A 478 -14.70 -21.39 -22.12
C GLY A 478 -14.73 -19.86 -21.94
N SER A 479 -15.40 -19.38 -20.89
CA SER A 479 -15.66 -17.97 -20.62
C SER A 479 -15.09 -17.56 -19.27
N GLY A 480 -14.32 -16.49 -19.23
CA GLY A 480 -13.78 -15.95 -17.98
C GLY A 480 -14.84 -15.32 -17.06
N GLY A 481 -16.04 -14.98 -17.56
CA GLY A 481 -17.07 -14.27 -16.81
C GLY A 481 -18.25 -15.16 -16.40
N VAL A 482 -18.18 -15.76 -15.21
CA VAL A 482 -19.25 -16.61 -14.66
C VAL A 482 -19.85 -15.98 -13.40
N SER A 483 -21.18 -15.80 -13.36
CA SER A 483 -21.90 -15.24 -12.21
C SER A 483 -22.40 -16.31 -11.22
N LEU A 484 -22.77 -15.90 -10.01
CA LEU A 484 -23.42 -16.79 -9.02
C LEU A 484 -24.73 -17.39 -9.56
N VAL A 485 -25.51 -16.60 -10.30
CA VAL A 485 -26.75 -17.05 -10.96
C VAL A 485 -26.45 -18.10 -12.04
N SER A 486 -25.38 -17.93 -12.82
CA SER A 486 -24.94 -18.91 -13.83
C SER A 486 -24.52 -20.25 -13.18
N MET A 487 -23.80 -20.21 -12.07
CA MET A 487 -23.40 -21.40 -11.31
C MET A 487 -24.61 -22.13 -10.72
N ALA A 488 -25.56 -21.40 -10.11
CA ALA A 488 -26.79 -21.97 -9.59
C ALA A 488 -27.64 -22.60 -10.70
N MET A 489 -27.76 -21.95 -11.87
CA MET A 489 -28.49 -22.49 -13.02
C MET A 489 -27.87 -23.79 -13.55
N ARG A 490 -26.53 -23.88 -13.60
CA ARG A 490 -25.78 -25.05 -14.08
C ARG A 490 -25.93 -26.26 -13.14
N THR A 491 -25.85 -26.04 -11.83
CA THR A 491 -25.78 -27.12 -10.83
C THR A 491 -27.16 -27.53 -10.30
N ILE A 492 -27.93 -26.57 -9.79
CA ILE A 492 -29.18 -26.78 -9.04
C ILE A 492 -30.43 -26.24 -9.77
N GLY A 493 -30.25 -25.77 -11.01
CA GLY A 493 -31.32 -25.39 -11.92
C GLY A 493 -32.13 -24.16 -11.50
N LYS A 494 -33.32 -24.02 -12.11
CA LYS A 494 -34.18 -22.83 -11.97
C LYS A 494 -34.60 -22.55 -10.52
N THR A 495 -34.83 -23.60 -9.72
CA THR A 495 -35.22 -23.46 -8.31
C THR A 495 -34.10 -22.83 -7.49
N GLY A 496 -32.86 -23.27 -7.70
CA GLY A 496 -31.69 -22.68 -7.03
C GLY A 496 -31.44 -21.23 -7.44
N VAL A 497 -31.66 -20.88 -8.71
CA VAL A 497 -31.63 -19.48 -9.18
C VAL A 497 -32.68 -18.63 -8.46
N GLN A 498 -33.92 -19.13 -8.32
CA GLN A 498 -34.98 -18.41 -7.62
C GLN A 498 -34.64 -18.18 -6.14
N VAL A 499 -34.18 -19.20 -5.43
CA VAL A 499 -33.72 -19.08 -4.03
C VAL A 499 -32.59 -18.05 -3.94
N ALA A 500 -31.58 -18.15 -4.82
CA ALA A 500 -30.46 -17.22 -4.83
C ALA A 500 -30.90 -15.76 -5.04
N CYS A 501 -31.82 -15.51 -5.98
CA CYS A 501 -32.34 -14.18 -6.28
C CYS A 501 -33.17 -13.60 -5.11
N TRP A 502 -34.03 -14.41 -4.50
CA TRP A 502 -34.85 -13.96 -3.37
C TRP A 502 -34.01 -13.67 -2.13
N SER A 503 -33.07 -14.55 -1.77
CA SER A 503 -32.15 -14.31 -0.66
C SER A 503 -31.24 -13.10 -0.93
N TYR A 504 -30.76 -12.90 -2.16
CA TYR A 504 -29.96 -11.73 -2.53
C TYR A 504 -30.74 -10.42 -2.34
N LEU A 505 -31.97 -10.33 -2.87
CA LEU A 505 -32.85 -9.17 -2.67
C LEU A 505 -33.11 -8.92 -1.18
N PHE A 506 -33.43 -9.96 -0.43
CA PHE A 506 -33.74 -9.87 1.00
C PHE A 506 -32.56 -9.32 1.82
N ILE A 507 -31.35 -9.84 1.61
CA ILE A 507 -30.12 -9.33 2.26
C ILE A 507 -29.94 -7.84 1.95
N HIS A 508 -30.08 -7.42 0.69
CA HIS A 508 -29.84 -6.03 0.30
C HIS A 508 -30.87 -5.07 0.91
N TYR A 509 -32.16 -5.42 0.88
CA TYR A 509 -33.19 -4.59 1.52
C TYR A 509 -33.00 -4.52 3.04
N ALA A 510 -32.77 -5.65 3.72
CA ALA A 510 -32.58 -5.68 5.18
C ALA A 510 -31.35 -4.86 5.62
N LEU A 511 -30.23 -4.99 4.90
CA LEU A 511 -29.03 -4.19 5.18
C LEU A 511 -29.24 -2.69 4.91
N LEU A 512 -29.90 -2.32 3.81
CA LEU A 512 -30.22 -0.91 3.54
C LEU A 512 -31.14 -0.32 4.63
N VAL A 513 -32.12 -1.08 5.12
CA VAL A 513 -32.98 -0.69 6.26
C VAL A 513 -32.14 -0.43 7.51
N ALA A 514 -31.27 -1.38 7.87
CA ALA A 514 -30.37 -1.25 9.02
C ALA A 514 -29.45 -0.01 8.90
N TYR A 515 -28.85 0.21 7.72
CA TYR A 515 -27.98 1.35 7.47
C TYR A 515 -28.70 2.69 7.60
N VAL A 516 -29.92 2.84 7.05
CA VAL A 516 -30.68 4.09 7.19
C VAL A 516 -31.12 4.31 8.63
N ALA A 517 -31.62 3.29 9.32
CA ALA A 517 -32.02 3.39 10.73
C ALA A 517 -30.85 3.90 11.60
N ARG A 518 -29.70 3.21 11.58
CA ARG A 518 -28.57 3.55 12.45
C ARG A 518 -27.85 4.85 12.06
N SER A 519 -27.75 5.17 10.77
CA SER A 519 -27.18 6.47 10.36
C SER A 519 -28.09 7.64 10.74
N SER A 520 -29.41 7.45 10.71
CA SER A 520 -30.36 8.48 11.12
C SER A 520 -30.33 8.76 12.62
N ASP A 521 -30.15 7.74 13.46
CA ASP A 521 -29.90 7.86 14.90
C ASP A 521 -28.60 8.64 15.18
N ILE A 522 -27.49 8.27 14.54
CA ILE A 522 -26.21 8.99 14.68
C ILE A 522 -26.37 10.47 14.30
N LEU A 523 -26.94 10.79 13.13
CA LEU A 523 -27.15 12.17 12.68
C LEU A 523 -28.08 12.97 13.59
N THR A 524 -29.16 12.35 14.08
CA THR A 524 -30.11 12.96 15.03
C THR A 524 -29.39 13.37 16.31
N ASN A 525 -28.53 12.50 16.84
CA ASN A 525 -27.78 12.78 18.05
C ASN A 525 -26.66 13.82 17.84
N SER A 526 -25.90 13.75 16.74
CA SER A 526 -24.78 14.68 16.50
C SER A 526 -25.23 16.10 16.11
N PHE A 527 -26.40 16.25 15.47
CA PHE A 527 -26.89 17.54 14.97
C PHE A 527 -28.17 18.07 15.63
N GLY A 528 -28.89 17.27 16.42
CA GLY A 528 -30.16 17.65 17.05
C GLY A 528 -31.33 17.78 16.08
N ILE A 529 -31.25 17.14 14.91
CA ILE A 529 -32.22 17.20 13.81
C ILE A 529 -33.23 16.05 13.96
N PRO A 530 -34.54 16.23 13.66
CA PRO A 530 -35.53 15.15 13.74
C PRO A 530 -35.16 13.90 12.93
N LEU A 531 -35.46 12.71 13.48
CA LEU A 531 -35.11 11.41 12.87
C LEU A 531 -35.51 11.29 11.38
N TRP A 532 -36.70 11.77 11.03
CA TRP A 532 -37.22 11.69 9.66
C TRP A 532 -36.44 12.58 8.68
N GLU A 533 -35.95 13.74 9.13
CA GLU A 533 -35.05 14.58 8.35
C GLU A 533 -33.68 13.91 8.23
N SER A 534 -33.12 13.39 9.34
CA SER A 534 -31.84 12.68 9.37
C SER A 534 -31.79 11.48 8.41
N ALA A 535 -32.81 10.62 8.43
CA ALA A 535 -32.92 9.45 7.54
C ALA A 535 -33.06 9.85 6.06
N THR A 536 -33.89 10.87 5.79
CA THR A 536 -34.10 11.39 4.43
C THR A 536 -32.83 12.05 3.90
N LEU A 537 -32.13 12.84 4.72
CA LEU A 537 -30.85 13.48 4.37
C LEU A 537 -29.77 12.44 4.05
N PHE A 538 -29.61 11.41 4.88
CA PHE A 538 -28.65 10.33 4.63
C PHE A 538 -28.94 9.60 3.31
N THR A 539 -30.19 9.17 3.12
CA THR A 539 -30.65 8.46 1.93
C THR A 539 -30.50 9.30 0.67
N MET A 540 -30.89 10.58 0.71
CA MET A 540 -30.78 11.51 -0.43
C MET A 540 -29.33 11.90 -0.73
N PHE A 541 -28.47 12.03 0.28
CA PHE A 541 -27.05 12.35 0.10
C PHE A 541 -26.29 11.19 -0.55
N PHE A 542 -26.28 10.01 0.09
CA PHE A 542 -25.54 8.86 -0.46
C PHE A 542 -26.24 8.23 -1.68
N GLY A 543 -27.57 8.12 -1.68
CA GLY A 543 -28.33 7.69 -2.85
C GLY A 543 -28.20 8.67 -4.03
N GLY A 544 -28.16 9.97 -3.76
CA GLY A 544 -27.85 11.00 -4.76
C GLY A 544 -26.43 10.91 -5.31
N ILE A 545 -25.44 10.61 -4.46
CA ILE A 545 -24.06 10.31 -4.90
C ILE A 545 -24.05 9.06 -5.80
N CYS A 546 -24.82 8.01 -5.49
CA CYS A 546 -24.90 6.83 -6.34
C CYS A 546 -25.64 7.08 -7.68
N TYR A 547 -26.63 7.98 -7.70
CA TYR A 547 -27.46 8.27 -8.88
C TYR A 547 -26.83 9.30 -9.85
N PHE A 548 -26.31 10.41 -9.32
CA PHE A 548 -25.69 11.49 -10.08
C PHE A 548 -24.17 11.37 -10.19
N GLY A 549 -23.54 10.67 -9.23
CA GLY A 549 -22.10 10.49 -9.21
C GLY A 549 -21.65 9.55 -10.32
N SER A 550 -20.61 9.96 -11.03
CA SER A 550 -19.93 9.05 -11.93
C SER A 550 -19.15 8.00 -11.13
N GLN A 551 -18.95 6.79 -11.67
CA GLN A 551 -18.10 5.74 -11.08
C GLN A 551 -16.74 6.25 -10.55
N ARG A 552 -16.15 7.29 -11.17
CA ARG A 552 -14.93 7.95 -10.68
C ARG A 552 -15.16 8.77 -9.42
N ILE A 553 -16.24 9.53 -9.35
CA ILE A 553 -16.63 10.33 -8.18
C ILE A 553 -17.01 9.40 -7.02
N ILE A 554 -17.82 8.38 -7.29
CA ILE A 554 -18.19 7.34 -6.33
C ILE A 554 -16.93 6.64 -5.79
N GLY A 555 -16.01 6.22 -6.67
CA GLY A 555 -14.76 5.57 -6.27
C GLY A 555 -13.85 6.46 -5.41
N VAL A 556 -13.74 7.75 -5.73
CA VAL A 556 -12.97 8.73 -4.91
C VAL A 556 -13.62 8.97 -3.55
N ILE A 557 -14.95 9.15 -3.51
CA ILE A 557 -15.69 9.30 -2.25
C ILE A 557 -15.53 8.05 -1.39
N ASN A 558 -15.77 6.87 -1.96
CA ASN A 558 -15.63 5.60 -1.26
C ASN A 558 -14.20 5.39 -0.74
N GLY A 559 -13.18 5.69 -1.54
CA GLY A 559 -11.77 5.64 -1.10
C GLY A 559 -11.45 6.61 0.04
N LEU A 560 -12.03 7.82 0.03
CA LEU A 560 -11.87 8.80 1.10
C LEU A 560 -12.60 8.38 2.38
N LEU A 561 -13.79 7.79 2.27
CA LEU A 561 -14.52 7.22 3.41
C LEU A 561 -13.72 6.07 4.02
N VAL A 562 -13.20 5.14 3.19
CA VAL A 562 -12.33 4.02 3.63
C VAL A 562 -11.07 4.51 4.34
N PHE A 563 -10.39 5.52 3.80
CA PHE A 563 -9.26 6.16 4.49
C PHE A 563 -9.69 6.76 5.84
N GLY A 564 -10.86 7.40 5.88
CA GLY A 564 -11.48 7.89 7.11
C GLY A 564 -11.77 6.78 8.14
N ILE A 565 -12.28 5.62 7.71
CA ILE A 565 -12.49 4.43 8.57
C ILE A 565 -11.15 4.00 9.17
N LEU A 566 -10.09 3.85 8.37
CA LEU A 566 -8.78 3.40 8.86
C LEU A 566 -8.18 4.38 9.88
N VAL A 567 -8.24 5.69 9.60
CA VAL A 567 -7.72 6.72 10.50
C VAL A 567 -8.52 6.80 11.80
N SER A 568 -9.86 6.78 11.71
CA SER A 568 -10.73 6.81 12.89
C SER A 568 -10.64 5.53 13.71
N PHE A 569 -10.53 4.36 13.09
CA PHE A 569 -10.29 3.08 13.76
C PHE A 569 -8.96 3.08 14.52
N ALA A 570 -7.86 3.50 13.87
CA ALA A 570 -6.55 3.57 14.52
C ALA A 570 -6.54 4.56 15.70
N ALA A 571 -7.19 5.72 15.56
CA ALA A 571 -7.35 6.68 16.65
C ALA A 571 -8.18 6.09 17.80
N LEU A 572 -9.26 5.37 17.47
CA LEU A 572 -10.19 4.79 18.43
C LEU A 572 -9.55 3.65 19.25
N VAL A 573 -8.86 2.72 18.58
CA VAL A 573 -8.04 1.68 19.24
C VAL A 573 -6.96 2.32 20.11
N GLY A 574 -6.26 3.34 19.60
CA GLY A 574 -5.23 4.07 20.36
C GLY A 574 -5.75 4.70 21.65
N VAL A 575 -6.90 5.39 21.60
CA VAL A 575 -7.50 6.04 22.78
C VAL A 575 -8.12 5.03 23.75
N ALA A 576 -8.88 4.05 23.24
CA ALA A 576 -9.61 3.09 24.09
C ALA A 576 -8.68 2.04 24.73
N SER A 577 -7.58 1.66 24.07
CA SER A 577 -6.59 0.72 24.63
C SER A 577 -5.99 1.15 25.97
N GLY A 578 -5.98 2.46 26.28
CA GLY A 578 -5.48 2.99 27.54
C GLY A 578 -6.28 2.58 28.78
N ASN A 579 -7.53 2.14 28.60
CA ASN A 579 -8.47 1.80 29.67
C ASN A 579 -8.80 0.30 29.76
N LEU A 580 -8.08 -0.56 29.03
CA LEU A 580 -8.35 -2.00 28.92
C LEU A 580 -8.20 -2.75 30.26
N GLN A 581 -9.26 -3.46 30.67
CA GLN A 581 -9.22 -4.41 31.79
C GLN A 581 -8.97 -5.84 31.29
N TRP A 582 -7.72 -6.29 31.41
CA TRP A 582 -7.27 -7.63 30.97
C TRP A 582 -8.07 -8.80 31.56
N ASN A 583 -8.60 -8.66 32.78
CA ASN A 583 -9.41 -9.71 33.42
C ASN A 583 -10.77 -9.89 32.74
N SER A 584 -11.33 -8.82 32.18
CA SER A 584 -12.62 -8.85 31.48
C SER A 584 -12.52 -9.58 30.14
N LEU A 585 -11.36 -9.52 29.49
CA LEU A 585 -11.06 -10.27 28.27
C LEU A 585 -11.04 -11.79 28.47
N LEU A 586 -10.98 -12.28 29.71
CA LEU A 586 -10.99 -13.71 30.04
C LEU A 586 -12.39 -14.25 30.38
N GLN A 587 -13.42 -13.42 30.37
CA GLN A 587 -14.80 -13.84 30.62
C GLN A 587 -15.38 -14.57 29.39
N ALA A 588 -16.10 -15.67 29.62
CA ALA A 588 -16.67 -16.52 28.59
C ALA A 588 -17.97 -17.19 29.07
N HIS A 589 -19.08 -16.86 28.40
CA HIS A 589 -20.41 -17.41 28.62
C HIS A 589 -20.94 -18.02 27.32
N PHE A 590 -20.60 -19.29 27.08
CA PHE A 590 -20.95 -20.00 25.84
C PHE A 590 -22.46 -20.21 25.63
N GLU A 591 -23.30 -19.95 26.63
CA GLU A 591 -24.76 -20.06 26.53
C GLU A 591 -25.39 -18.91 25.72
N ALA A 592 -24.81 -17.71 25.74
CA ALA A 592 -25.28 -16.56 24.97
C ALA A 592 -24.81 -16.56 23.50
N VAL A 593 -23.81 -17.38 23.17
CA VAL A 593 -23.18 -17.46 21.85
C VAL A 593 -24.14 -17.66 20.68
N PRO A 594 -25.14 -18.58 20.70
CA PRO A 594 -25.91 -18.93 19.51
C PRO A 594 -26.58 -17.73 18.83
N LYS A 595 -27.08 -16.77 19.62
CA LYS A 595 -27.77 -15.56 19.15
C LYS A 595 -26.84 -14.56 18.43
N SER A 596 -25.53 -14.64 18.67
CA SER A 596 -24.53 -13.80 17.99
C SER A 596 -24.13 -14.36 16.60
N ILE A 597 -24.33 -15.66 16.36
CA ILE A 597 -23.83 -16.36 15.16
C ILE A 597 -24.34 -15.75 13.84
N PRO A 598 -25.63 -15.42 13.66
CA PRO A 598 -26.13 -14.86 12.40
C PRO A 598 -25.47 -13.53 12.03
N ILE A 599 -25.28 -12.64 13.00
CA ILE A 599 -24.69 -11.31 12.81
C ILE A 599 -23.18 -11.40 12.61
N ILE A 600 -22.49 -12.31 13.31
CA ILE A 600 -21.07 -12.61 13.06
C ILE A 600 -20.90 -13.20 11.65
N ALA A 601 -21.74 -14.14 11.22
CA ALA A 601 -21.70 -14.72 9.88
C ALA A 601 -21.94 -13.65 8.79
N LEU A 602 -22.94 -12.79 8.98
CA LEU A 602 -23.22 -11.63 8.11
C LEU A 602 -22.00 -10.70 7.96
N SER A 603 -21.25 -10.49 9.04
CA SER A 603 -20.04 -9.65 9.06
C SER A 603 -18.89 -10.22 8.23
N PHE A 604 -18.90 -11.53 7.96
CA PHE A 604 -17.89 -12.25 7.16
C PHE A 604 -18.36 -12.53 5.71
N VAL A 605 -19.35 -11.82 5.18
CA VAL A 605 -19.86 -12.01 3.81
C VAL A 605 -18.97 -11.36 2.75
N TYR A 606 -18.26 -12.19 1.97
CA TYR A 606 -17.48 -11.77 0.80
C TYR A 606 -17.77 -12.61 -0.45
N GLN A 607 -18.67 -13.57 -0.37
CA GLN A 607 -18.91 -14.60 -1.39
C GLN A 607 -19.25 -14.03 -2.78
N ASN A 608 -19.92 -12.87 -2.86
CA ASN A 608 -20.19 -12.14 -4.10
C ASN A 608 -18.91 -11.71 -4.87
N VAL A 609 -17.78 -11.60 -4.18
CA VAL A 609 -16.47 -11.22 -4.73
C VAL A 609 -15.80 -12.39 -5.46
N VAL A 610 -16.02 -13.61 -4.97
CA VAL A 610 -15.29 -14.82 -5.36
C VAL A 610 -15.31 -15.09 -6.86
N PRO A 611 -16.44 -15.02 -7.58
CA PRO A 611 -16.46 -15.29 -9.02
C PRO A 611 -15.50 -14.38 -9.80
N VAL A 612 -15.52 -13.08 -9.51
CA VAL A 612 -14.67 -12.11 -10.18
C VAL A 612 -13.20 -12.22 -9.71
N LEU A 613 -12.93 -12.72 -8.51
CA LEU A 613 -11.58 -13.07 -8.08
C LEU A 613 -11.03 -14.26 -8.89
N CYS A 614 -11.82 -15.31 -9.09
CA CYS A 614 -11.49 -16.45 -9.94
C CYS A 614 -11.22 -16.03 -11.39
N THR A 615 -12.07 -15.18 -11.98
CA THR A 615 -11.84 -14.55 -13.29
C THR A 615 -10.50 -13.82 -13.36
N ASN A 616 -10.21 -12.97 -12.37
CA ASN A 616 -9.02 -12.11 -12.38
C ASN A 616 -7.70 -12.87 -12.14
N LEU A 617 -7.78 -14.06 -11.56
CA LEU A 617 -6.65 -14.96 -11.32
C LEU A 617 -6.58 -16.11 -12.34
N GLU A 618 -7.31 -15.99 -13.47
CA GLU A 618 -7.29 -16.92 -14.60
C GLU A 618 -7.59 -18.38 -14.19
N GLY A 619 -8.46 -18.55 -13.19
CA GLY A 619 -8.80 -19.87 -12.64
C GLY A 619 -7.70 -20.55 -11.83
N ASN A 620 -6.57 -19.89 -11.52
CA ASN A 620 -5.48 -20.52 -10.76
C ASN A 620 -5.89 -20.81 -9.30
N LEU A 621 -6.29 -22.05 -9.04
CA LEU A 621 -6.81 -22.53 -7.76
C LEU A 621 -5.90 -22.24 -6.56
N SER A 622 -4.57 -22.34 -6.72
CA SER A 622 -3.62 -22.05 -5.65
C SER A 622 -3.61 -20.56 -5.28
N LYS A 623 -3.54 -19.67 -6.29
CA LYS A 623 -3.61 -18.22 -6.10
C LYS A 623 -4.97 -17.80 -5.52
N VAL A 624 -6.08 -18.36 -6.02
CA VAL A 624 -7.44 -18.09 -5.53
C VAL A 624 -7.57 -18.46 -4.05
N ARG A 625 -7.16 -19.68 -3.65
CA ARG A 625 -7.21 -20.13 -2.26
C ARG A 625 -6.43 -19.20 -1.33
N THR A 626 -5.17 -18.89 -1.67
CA THR A 626 -4.32 -18.00 -0.87
C THR A 626 -4.91 -16.59 -0.77
N SER A 627 -5.48 -16.06 -1.85
CA SER A 627 -6.12 -14.74 -1.87
C SER A 627 -7.38 -14.67 -0.99
N ILE A 628 -8.21 -15.73 -0.98
CA ILE A 628 -9.40 -15.82 -0.11
C ILE A 628 -8.98 -15.90 1.36
N VAL A 629 -8.06 -16.79 1.71
CA VAL A 629 -7.66 -17.00 3.12
C VAL A 629 -6.97 -15.77 3.69
N LEU A 630 -5.96 -15.21 3.00
CA LEU A 630 -5.24 -14.04 3.50
C LEU A 630 -6.11 -12.77 3.44
N GLY A 631 -6.89 -12.58 2.37
CA GLY A 631 -7.74 -11.39 2.20
C GLY A 631 -8.88 -11.27 3.21
N THR A 632 -9.38 -12.39 3.74
CA THR A 632 -10.44 -12.43 4.77
C THR A 632 -9.91 -12.47 6.20
N ALA A 633 -8.66 -12.90 6.41
CA ALA A 633 -8.01 -12.86 7.72
C ALA A 633 -7.80 -11.43 8.23
N ILE A 634 -7.64 -10.44 7.34
CA ILE A 634 -7.50 -9.02 7.71
C ILE A 634 -8.76 -8.50 8.43
N PRO A 635 -9.98 -8.61 7.87
CA PRO A 635 -11.24 -8.36 8.58
C PRO A 635 -11.39 -9.10 9.91
N LEU A 636 -11.00 -10.38 9.99
CA LEU A 636 -11.04 -11.13 11.25
C LEU A 636 -10.18 -10.46 12.33
N ILE A 637 -8.94 -10.07 12.00
CA ILE A 637 -8.05 -9.38 12.95
C ILE A 637 -8.65 -8.04 13.37
N LEU A 638 -9.23 -7.27 12.44
CA LEU A 638 -9.89 -6.00 12.75
C LEU A 638 -11.07 -6.19 13.72
N PHE A 639 -11.95 -7.17 13.49
CA PHE A 639 -13.06 -7.46 14.39
C PHE A 639 -12.60 -7.97 15.76
N LEU A 640 -11.60 -8.86 15.83
CA LEU A 640 -11.06 -9.34 17.11
C LEU A 640 -10.41 -8.23 17.93
N VAL A 641 -9.65 -7.32 17.30
CA VAL A 641 -9.07 -6.15 17.98
C VAL A 641 -10.17 -5.21 18.45
N TRP A 642 -11.19 -4.99 17.62
CA TRP A 642 -12.32 -4.13 17.94
C TRP A 642 -13.15 -4.65 19.13
N ASP A 643 -13.55 -5.91 19.07
CA ASP A 643 -14.32 -6.59 20.11
C ASP A 643 -13.56 -6.63 21.44
N ALA A 644 -12.24 -6.89 21.41
CA ALA A 644 -11.38 -6.80 22.58
C ALA A 644 -11.36 -5.39 23.19
N VAL A 645 -11.21 -4.35 22.36
CA VAL A 645 -11.16 -2.96 22.79
C VAL A 645 -12.48 -2.53 23.45
N ILE A 646 -13.61 -2.95 22.88
CA ILE A 646 -14.94 -2.55 23.35
C ILE A 646 -15.34 -3.30 24.61
N LEU A 647 -15.38 -4.64 24.58
CA LEU A 647 -15.76 -5.45 25.75
C LEU A 647 -14.78 -5.27 26.92
N GLY A 648 -13.47 -5.21 26.63
CA GLY A 648 -12.43 -4.96 27.62
C GLY A 648 -12.46 -3.56 28.26
N THR A 649 -13.18 -2.60 27.66
CA THR A 649 -13.45 -1.28 28.26
C THR A 649 -14.80 -1.27 29.01
N ILE A 650 -15.81 -1.96 28.48
CA ILE A 650 -17.21 -1.88 28.95
C ILE A 650 -17.50 -2.64 30.23
N SER A 651 -16.84 -3.77 30.50
CA SER A 651 -17.02 -4.45 31.79
C SER A 651 -16.61 -3.58 33.00
N SER A 652 -15.83 -2.51 32.79
CA SER A 652 -15.53 -1.51 33.83
C SER A 652 -16.69 -0.57 34.16
N LEU A 653 -17.70 -0.48 33.27
CA LEU A 653 -18.83 0.44 33.34
C LEU A 653 -20.13 -0.23 33.79
N HIS A 654 -20.34 -1.51 33.45
CA HIS A 654 -21.50 -2.28 33.95
C HIS A 654 -21.53 -2.40 35.47
N THR A 655 -20.37 -2.37 36.15
CA THR A 655 -20.25 -2.31 37.62
C THR A 655 -20.92 -1.09 38.26
N ASN A 656 -21.25 -0.04 37.49
CA ASN A 656 -21.77 1.23 38.02
C ASN A 656 -23.23 1.57 37.64
N SER A 657 -23.82 0.93 36.62
CA SER A 657 -25.02 1.49 35.95
C SER A 657 -26.26 0.58 35.86
N GLY A 658 -26.11 -0.75 36.00
CA GLY A 658 -27.25 -1.68 36.20
C GLY A 658 -28.33 -1.71 35.11
N ARG A 659 -28.05 -1.20 33.91
CA ARG A 659 -28.92 -1.24 32.73
C ARG A 659 -28.17 -1.86 31.57
N VAL A 660 -28.86 -2.67 30.77
CA VAL A 660 -28.41 -3.05 29.44
C VAL A 660 -28.57 -1.82 28.55
N ILE A 661 -27.45 -1.26 28.10
CA ILE A 661 -27.34 -0.07 27.24
C ILE A 661 -26.41 -0.49 26.10
N ASP A 662 -26.68 -0.03 24.88
CA ASP A 662 -25.81 -0.28 23.73
C ASP A 662 -24.34 0.06 24.09
N PRO A 663 -23.39 -0.88 23.96
CA PRO A 663 -21.96 -0.65 24.09
C PRO A 663 -21.43 0.66 23.52
N LEU A 664 -21.92 1.06 22.35
CA LEU A 664 -21.51 2.28 21.67
C LEU A 664 -22.08 3.54 22.38
N GLU A 665 -23.31 3.48 22.89
CA GLU A 665 -23.94 4.53 23.69
C GLU A 665 -23.26 4.67 25.07
N LEU A 666 -22.86 3.55 25.67
CA LEU A 666 -22.10 3.53 26.92
C LEU A 666 -20.74 4.23 26.76
N LEU A 667 -19.99 3.93 25.68
CA LEU A 667 -18.74 4.64 25.34
C LEU A 667 -18.96 6.14 25.09
N ARG A 668 -20.06 6.51 24.42
CA ARG A 668 -20.41 7.93 24.15
C ARG A 668 -20.64 8.70 25.44
N SER A 669 -21.33 8.10 26.41
CA SER A 669 -21.67 8.75 27.68
C SER A 669 -20.46 8.99 28.61
N ASN A 670 -19.44 8.13 28.54
CA ASN A 670 -18.41 8.07 29.59
C ASN A 670 -17.05 8.72 29.24
N ASN A 671 -16.73 8.90 27.95
CA ASN A 671 -15.47 9.52 27.52
C ASN A 671 -15.73 10.60 26.45
N GLY A 672 -15.64 11.88 26.84
CA GLY A 672 -15.94 13.03 25.96
C GLY A 672 -15.06 13.19 24.71
N ILE A 673 -13.98 12.40 24.58
CA ILE A 673 -13.14 12.31 23.37
C ILE A 673 -13.49 11.07 22.53
N VAL A 674 -13.94 9.97 23.16
CA VAL A 674 -14.21 8.70 22.46
C VAL A 674 -15.54 8.74 21.72
N GLY A 675 -16.60 9.30 22.32
CA GLY A 675 -17.93 9.36 21.72
C GLY A 675 -17.94 9.93 20.28
N PRO A 676 -17.38 11.13 20.02
CA PRO A 676 -17.32 11.70 18.68
C PRO A 676 -16.48 10.89 17.68
N ILE A 677 -15.43 10.18 18.15
CA ILE A 677 -14.62 9.30 17.29
C ILE A 677 -15.43 8.06 16.89
N VAL A 678 -16.18 7.48 17.83
CA VAL A 678 -17.11 6.37 17.57
C VAL A 678 -18.19 6.78 16.58
N GLU A 679 -18.87 7.92 16.80
CA GLU A 679 -19.91 8.42 15.89
C GLU A 679 -19.39 8.64 14.46
N LEU A 680 -18.22 9.29 14.32
CA LEU A 680 -17.57 9.52 13.03
C LEU A 680 -17.20 8.19 12.35
N PHE A 681 -16.55 7.28 13.08
CA PHE A 681 -16.18 5.95 12.58
C PHE A 681 -17.42 5.16 12.10
N SER A 682 -18.47 5.11 12.92
CA SER A 682 -19.74 4.45 12.59
C SER A 682 -20.39 5.02 11.35
N PHE A 683 -20.45 6.35 11.23
CA PHE A 683 -21.03 7.03 10.07
C PHE A 683 -20.25 6.75 8.78
N LEU A 684 -18.90 6.77 8.84
CA LEU A 684 -18.03 6.47 7.71
C LEU A 684 -18.13 5.00 7.28
N ALA A 685 -18.18 4.06 8.23
CA ALA A 685 -18.37 2.63 7.98
C ALA A 685 -19.71 2.34 7.30
N ILE A 686 -20.81 2.85 7.87
CA ILE A 686 -22.15 2.69 7.31
C ILE A 686 -22.26 3.34 5.92
N GLY A 687 -21.76 4.57 5.75
CA GLY A 687 -21.80 5.28 4.46
C GLY A 687 -21.05 4.56 3.34
N THR A 688 -19.88 3.98 3.66
CA THR A 688 -19.07 3.18 2.72
C THR A 688 -19.85 1.94 2.24
N SER A 689 -20.41 1.16 3.17
CA SER A 689 -21.19 -0.02 2.80
C SER A 689 -22.49 0.34 2.07
N TYR A 690 -23.18 1.39 2.49
CA TYR A 690 -24.43 1.84 1.89
C TYR A 690 -24.29 2.14 0.39
N ILE A 691 -23.21 2.82 -0.02
CA ILE A 691 -22.90 3.06 -1.44
C ILE A 691 -22.85 1.74 -2.22
N GLY A 692 -22.15 0.73 -1.69
CA GLY A 692 -22.03 -0.60 -2.31
C GLY A 692 -23.37 -1.33 -2.45
N PHE A 693 -24.19 -1.32 -1.39
CA PHE A 693 -25.50 -1.99 -1.38
C PHE A 693 -26.54 -1.28 -2.26
N VAL A 694 -26.52 0.06 -2.34
CA VAL A 694 -27.39 0.81 -3.26
C VAL A 694 -27.05 0.46 -4.71
N LEU A 695 -25.77 0.51 -5.09
CA LEU A 695 -25.36 0.20 -6.46
C LEU A 695 -25.70 -1.25 -6.83
N GLY A 696 -25.31 -2.22 -6.00
CA GLY A 696 -25.57 -3.64 -6.25
C GLY A 696 -27.06 -3.98 -6.39
N LEU A 697 -27.92 -3.42 -5.53
CA LEU A 697 -29.37 -3.61 -5.63
C LEU A 697 -29.96 -2.89 -6.86
N SER A 698 -29.48 -1.68 -7.19
CA SER A 698 -29.99 -0.92 -8.34
C SER A 698 -29.64 -1.58 -9.68
N ASP A 699 -28.43 -2.13 -9.82
CA ASP A 699 -28.02 -2.90 -10.99
C ASP A 699 -28.83 -4.20 -11.09
N PHE A 700 -28.98 -4.95 -9.99
CA PHE A 700 -29.77 -6.18 -9.96
C PHE A 700 -31.25 -5.95 -10.31
N VAL A 701 -31.86 -4.86 -9.83
CA VAL A 701 -33.23 -4.46 -10.19
C VAL A 701 -33.31 -4.05 -11.66
N SER A 702 -32.30 -3.37 -12.20
CA SER A 702 -32.23 -3.02 -13.62
C SER A 702 -32.18 -4.26 -14.53
N ASP A 703 -31.39 -5.26 -14.16
CA ASP A 703 -31.28 -6.53 -14.87
C ASP A 703 -32.58 -7.35 -14.79
N LEU A 704 -33.20 -7.42 -13.61
CA LEU A 704 -34.50 -8.09 -13.41
C LEU A 704 -35.61 -7.47 -14.26
N LEU A 705 -35.60 -6.13 -14.40
CA LEU A 705 -36.52 -5.37 -15.25
C LEU A 705 -36.12 -5.37 -16.75
N LYS A 706 -35.01 -6.01 -17.12
CA LYS A 706 -34.46 -6.08 -18.49
C LYS A 706 -34.27 -4.72 -19.15
N LEU A 707 -33.86 -3.72 -18.37
CA LEU A 707 -33.65 -2.37 -18.88
C LEU A 707 -32.33 -2.31 -19.69
N PRO A 708 -32.28 -1.63 -20.85
CA PRO A 708 -31.05 -1.52 -21.62
C PRO A 708 -29.97 -0.77 -20.84
N SER A 709 -28.78 -1.35 -20.81
CA SER A 709 -27.61 -0.92 -20.05
C SER A 709 -27.08 0.45 -20.49
N GLY A 710 -26.56 1.25 -19.54
CA GLY A 710 -25.78 2.46 -19.84
C GLY A 710 -26.45 3.82 -19.62
N GLN A 711 -27.65 3.87 -19.03
CA GLN A 711 -28.26 5.13 -18.55
C GLN A 711 -28.79 4.98 -17.12
N SER A 712 -28.47 5.94 -16.24
CA SER A 712 -29.00 6.02 -14.87
C SER A 712 -30.49 6.39 -14.87
N LYS A 713 -31.34 5.36 -14.97
CA LYS A 713 -32.79 5.52 -14.93
C LYS A 713 -33.26 5.70 -13.49
N PRO A 714 -34.26 6.56 -13.23
CA PRO A 714 -34.72 6.83 -11.87
C PRO A 714 -35.44 5.61 -11.25
N LEU A 715 -36.07 4.74 -12.05
CA LEU A 715 -36.91 3.66 -11.54
C LEU A 715 -36.15 2.62 -10.67
N PRO A 716 -35.01 2.04 -11.09
CA PRO A 716 -34.25 1.14 -10.21
C PRO A 716 -33.82 1.82 -8.90
N PHE A 717 -33.30 3.06 -8.96
CA PHE A 717 -32.88 3.80 -7.77
C PHE A 717 -34.05 4.12 -6.82
N LEU A 718 -35.23 4.47 -7.34
CA LEU A 718 -36.42 4.66 -6.51
C LEU A 718 -36.84 3.37 -5.81
N LEU A 719 -36.81 2.23 -6.51
CA LEU A 719 -37.10 0.92 -5.93
C LEU A 719 -36.04 0.48 -4.91
N THR A 720 -34.78 0.87 -5.09
CA THR A 720 -33.68 0.61 -4.15
C THR A 720 -33.74 1.48 -2.90
N LEU A 721 -34.09 2.77 -3.02
CA LEU A 721 -33.94 3.76 -1.93
C LEU A 721 -35.24 3.97 -1.11
N VAL A 722 -36.42 3.94 -1.75
CA VAL A 722 -37.68 4.29 -1.06
C VAL A 722 -38.13 3.22 -0.06
N PRO A 723 -38.13 1.91 -0.37
CA PRO A 723 -38.58 0.90 0.60
C PRO A 723 -37.71 0.85 1.87
N PRO A 724 -36.35 0.89 1.80
CA PRO A 724 -35.52 0.97 3.00
C PRO A 724 -35.80 2.21 3.86
N LEU A 725 -35.93 3.39 3.23
CA LEU A 725 -36.24 4.63 3.94
C LEU A 725 -37.57 4.51 4.69
N VAL A 726 -38.65 4.09 4.00
CA VAL A 726 -39.97 3.94 4.64
C VAL A 726 -39.94 2.95 5.79
N LEU A 727 -39.31 1.78 5.62
CA LEU A 727 -39.23 0.77 6.68
C LEU A 727 -38.41 1.25 7.89
N SER A 728 -37.29 1.94 7.67
CA SER A 728 -36.48 2.52 8.76
C SER A 728 -37.18 3.64 9.54
N LEU A 729 -38.20 4.29 8.95
CA LEU A 729 -39.02 5.30 9.61
C LEU A 729 -40.22 4.72 10.37
N LEU A 730 -40.65 3.50 10.02
CA LEU A 730 -41.72 2.79 10.71
C LEU A 730 -41.21 2.12 12.00
N ASP A 731 -39.97 1.64 11.99
CA ASP A 731 -39.29 1.03 13.14
C ASP A 731 -37.83 1.53 13.22
N PRO A 732 -37.56 2.59 14.01
CA PRO A 732 -36.20 3.12 14.19
C PRO A 732 -35.22 2.17 14.88
N GLU A 733 -35.71 1.24 15.71
CA GLU A 733 -34.89 0.32 16.49
C GLU A 733 -34.57 -0.98 15.71
N ILE A 734 -35.06 -1.09 14.48
CA ILE A 734 -34.95 -2.27 13.62
C ILE A 734 -33.52 -2.72 13.30
N PHE A 735 -32.48 -1.91 13.60
CA PHE A 735 -31.09 -2.16 13.21
C PHE A 735 -30.62 -3.59 13.50
N PHE A 736 -30.62 -4.02 14.76
CA PHE A 736 -30.14 -5.35 15.13
C PHE A 736 -31.02 -6.47 14.57
N LYS A 737 -32.34 -6.28 14.56
CA LYS A 737 -33.31 -7.25 14.03
C LYS A 737 -33.17 -7.46 12.52
N ALA A 738 -32.89 -6.39 11.77
CA ALA A 738 -32.62 -6.44 10.34
C ALA A 738 -31.28 -7.12 10.03
N LEU A 739 -30.24 -6.89 10.84
CA LEU A 739 -28.96 -7.62 10.73
C LEU A 739 -29.13 -9.11 11.04
N ASP A 740 -29.82 -9.46 12.13
CA ASP A 740 -30.07 -10.85 12.48
C ASP A 740 -30.82 -11.59 11.36
N PHE A 741 -31.96 -11.04 10.92
CA PHE A 741 -32.74 -11.63 9.84
C PHE A 741 -31.93 -11.74 8.54
N ALA A 742 -31.13 -10.73 8.18
CA ALA A 742 -30.25 -10.77 7.02
C ALA A 742 -29.18 -11.88 7.15
N GLY A 743 -28.64 -12.10 8.36
CA GLY A 743 -27.74 -13.20 8.68
C GLY A 743 -28.44 -14.57 8.55
N THR A 744 -29.49 -14.78 9.34
CA THR A 744 -30.21 -16.04 9.48
C THR A 744 -30.86 -16.48 8.16
N TYR A 745 -31.79 -15.70 7.62
CA TYR A 745 -32.60 -16.12 6.47
C TYR A 745 -32.00 -15.72 5.12
N GLY A 746 -31.14 -14.70 5.10
CA GLY A 746 -30.42 -14.26 3.91
C GLY A 746 -29.12 -15.03 3.71
N VAL A 747 -28.13 -14.75 4.54
CA VAL A 747 -26.73 -15.18 4.38
C VAL A 747 -26.56 -16.68 4.55
N LEU A 748 -27.13 -17.29 5.58
CA LEU A 748 -26.99 -18.74 5.78
C LEU A 748 -27.68 -19.55 4.68
N VAL A 749 -28.76 -19.04 4.07
CA VAL A 749 -29.38 -19.66 2.88
C VAL A 749 -28.50 -19.47 1.64
N LEU A 750 -28.12 -18.23 1.32
CA LEU A 750 -27.43 -17.88 0.07
C LEU A 750 -25.96 -18.33 0.05
N PHE A 751 -25.28 -18.32 1.19
CA PHE A 751 -23.85 -18.56 1.32
C PHE A 751 -23.48 -19.71 2.26
N GLY A 752 -24.39 -20.16 3.13
CA GLY A 752 -24.20 -21.39 3.89
C GLY A 752 -24.67 -22.64 3.12
N VAL A 753 -25.97 -22.70 2.83
CA VAL A 753 -26.60 -23.86 2.16
C VAL A 753 -26.26 -23.91 0.68
N LEU A 754 -26.43 -22.81 -0.07
CA LEU A 754 -26.31 -22.84 -1.53
C LEU A 754 -24.95 -23.33 -2.04
N PRO A 755 -23.78 -22.86 -1.55
CA PRO A 755 -22.49 -23.31 -2.05
C PRO A 755 -22.24 -24.80 -1.84
N ALA A 756 -22.59 -25.32 -0.66
CA ALA A 756 -22.44 -26.73 -0.38
C ALA A 756 -23.41 -27.61 -1.21
N ALA A 757 -24.62 -27.12 -1.49
CA ALA A 757 -25.55 -27.78 -2.41
C ALA A 757 -25.04 -27.80 -3.87
N MET A 758 -24.48 -26.68 -4.36
CA MET A 758 -23.87 -26.58 -5.69
C MET A 758 -22.68 -27.55 -5.82
N SER A 759 -21.74 -27.53 -4.87
CA SER A 759 -20.59 -28.45 -4.88
C SER A 759 -20.99 -29.91 -4.68
N TRP A 760 -22.05 -30.21 -3.91
CA TRP A 760 -22.58 -31.57 -3.80
C TRP A 760 -23.12 -32.07 -5.14
N SER A 761 -23.91 -31.25 -5.83
CA SER A 761 -24.43 -31.57 -7.15
C SER A 761 -23.29 -31.80 -8.14
N GLU A 762 -22.32 -30.89 -8.22
CA GLU A 762 -21.20 -31.01 -9.16
C GLU A 762 -20.33 -32.25 -8.92
N ARG A 763 -20.02 -32.57 -7.66
CA ARG A 763 -19.14 -33.70 -7.29
C ARG A 763 -19.82 -35.08 -7.37
N TYR A 764 -21.15 -35.17 -7.36
CA TYR A 764 -21.88 -36.44 -7.17
C TYR A 764 -23.10 -36.66 -8.09
N SER A 765 -23.35 -35.81 -9.09
CA SER A 765 -24.38 -36.06 -10.10
C SER A 765 -23.77 -36.71 -11.34
N ASP A 766 -24.41 -37.75 -11.88
CA ASP A 766 -23.90 -38.51 -13.05
C ASP A 766 -23.88 -37.71 -14.38
N ALA A 767 -24.23 -36.41 -14.35
CA ALA A 767 -24.38 -35.54 -15.51
C ALA A 767 -23.22 -34.57 -15.75
N SER A 768 -22.33 -34.36 -14.77
CA SER A 768 -21.20 -33.41 -14.88
C SER A 768 -19.97 -34.05 -15.53
N GLN A 769 -19.83 -33.90 -16.85
CA GLN A 769 -18.58 -34.19 -17.59
C GLN A 769 -17.51 -33.09 -17.39
N SER A 770 -17.38 -32.57 -16.16
CA SER A 770 -16.41 -31.53 -15.82
C SER A 770 -14.99 -32.10 -15.73
N PRO A 771 -13.94 -31.34 -16.13
CA PRO A 771 -12.56 -31.78 -16.03
C PRO A 771 -12.18 -32.07 -14.56
N GLU A 772 -11.32 -33.08 -14.36
CA GLU A 772 -10.87 -33.57 -13.03
C GLU A 772 -9.93 -32.58 -12.31
N LEU A 773 -10.44 -31.39 -11.97
CA LEU A 773 -9.74 -30.47 -11.07
C LEU A 773 -9.83 -30.99 -9.63
N PRO A 774 -8.73 -30.96 -8.86
CA PRO A 774 -8.73 -31.44 -7.48
C PRO A 774 -9.62 -30.53 -6.61
N PRO A 775 -10.45 -31.10 -5.70
CA PRO A 775 -11.35 -30.34 -4.86
C PRO A 775 -10.58 -29.36 -3.96
N LEU A 776 -11.04 -28.12 -3.91
CA LEU A 776 -10.44 -27.04 -3.13
C LEU A 776 -10.70 -27.22 -1.62
N VAL A 777 -11.84 -27.84 -1.29
CA VAL A 777 -12.25 -28.19 0.08
C VAL A 777 -12.25 -29.72 0.28
N PRO A 778 -11.39 -30.27 1.17
CA PRO A 778 -11.30 -31.70 1.43
C PRO A 778 -12.46 -32.26 2.27
N GLY A 779 -12.55 -33.59 2.37
CA GLY A 779 -13.51 -34.31 3.21
C GLY A 779 -14.85 -34.69 2.56
N GLY A 780 -15.06 -34.33 1.28
CA GLY A 780 -16.16 -34.85 0.46
C GLY A 780 -17.55 -34.63 1.07
N LYS A 781 -18.40 -35.69 1.04
CA LYS A 781 -19.77 -35.66 1.57
C LYS A 781 -19.85 -35.23 3.04
N LEU A 782 -18.88 -35.59 3.88
CA LEU A 782 -18.92 -35.25 5.31
C LEU A 782 -18.84 -33.74 5.51
N THR A 783 -17.87 -33.06 4.89
CA THR A 783 -17.70 -31.60 5.00
C THR A 783 -18.92 -30.86 4.45
N LEU A 784 -19.45 -31.27 3.30
CA LEU A 784 -20.63 -30.64 2.69
C LEU A 784 -21.88 -30.81 3.57
N SER A 785 -22.10 -31.99 4.14
CA SER A 785 -23.20 -32.22 5.09
C SER A 785 -23.06 -31.40 6.37
N ILE A 786 -21.84 -31.22 6.90
CA ILE A 786 -21.58 -30.37 8.07
C ILE A 786 -21.88 -28.90 7.73
N VAL A 787 -21.44 -28.41 6.56
CA VAL A 787 -21.64 -27.01 6.15
C VAL A 787 -23.13 -26.69 5.96
N MET A 788 -23.88 -27.55 5.24
CA MET A 788 -25.34 -27.39 5.08
C MET A 788 -26.07 -27.57 6.41
N GLY A 789 -25.72 -28.60 7.17
CA GLY A 789 -26.35 -28.92 8.45
C GLY A 789 -26.17 -27.82 9.49
N GLY A 790 -24.99 -27.18 9.54
CA GLY A 790 -24.72 -26.04 10.42
C GLY A 790 -25.59 -24.82 10.09
N ALA A 791 -25.69 -24.44 8.80
CA ALA A 791 -26.57 -23.35 8.38
C ALA A 791 -28.04 -23.65 8.69
N LEU A 792 -28.51 -24.85 8.34
CA LEU A 792 -29.89 -25.27 8.62
C LEU A 792 -30.19 -25.32 10.12
N LEU A 793 -29.26 -25.77 10.97
CA LEU A 793 -29.43 -25.81 12.41
C LEU A 793 -29.67 -24.42 12.99
N VAL A 794 -28.86 -23.42 12.59
CA VAL A 794 -29.06 -22.03 13.05
C VAL A 794 -30.39 -21.47 12.54
N ILE A 795 -30.72 -21.67 11.25
CA ILE A 795 -32.01 -21.24 10.67
C ILE A 795 -33.20 -21.86 11.40
N PHE A 796 -33.16 -23.15 11.70
CA PHE A 796 -34.24 -23.83 12.42
C PHE A 796 -34.30 -23.44 13.89
N SER A 797 -33.17 -23.27 14.57
CA SER A 797 -33.12 -22.80 15.97
C SER A 797 -33.82 -21.46 16.10
N GLU A 798 -33.45 -20.50 15.26
CA GLU A 798 -34.02 -19.16 15.25
C GLU A 798 -35.52 -19.18 14.88
N LEU A 799 -35.91 -20.02 13.92
CA LEU A 799 -37.32 -20.20 13.57
C LEU A 799 -38.14 -20.83 14.70
N PHE A 800 -37.57 -21.74 15.49
CA PHE A 800 -38.23 -22.31 16.68
C PHE A 800 -38.32 -21.33 17.86
N GLU A 801 -37.31 -20.47 18.08
CA GLU A 801 -37.38 -19.41 19.11
C GLU A 801 -38.39 -18.30 18.76
N ASN A 802 -38.60 -18.01 17.47
CA ASN A 802 -39.54 -16.98 17.02
C ASN A 802 -41.00 -17.48 16.86
N ILE A 803 -41.25 -18.78 16.67
CA ILE A 803 -42.62 -19.35 16.62
C ILE A 803 -43.52 -18.96 17.82
N PRO A 804 -43.09 -19.02 19.10
CA PRO A 804 -43.93 -18.63 20.23
C PRO A 804 -44.19 -17.10 20.36
N GLN A 805 -43.68 -16.28 19.45
CA GLN A 805 -43.90 -14.83 19.39
C GLN A 805 -44.87 -14.41 18.26
N LEU A 806 -45.38 -15.38 17.49
CA LEU A 806 -46.36 -15.24 16.39
C LEU A 806 -47.76 -15.69 16.81
#